data_AF-A0A9X1SEY0-F1
#
_entry.id   AF-A0A9X1SEY0-F1
#
_cell.length_a   1.000
_cell.length_b   1.000
_cell.length_c   1.000
_cell.angle_alpha   90.00
_cell.angle_beta   90.00
_cell.angle_gamma   90.00
#
_symmetry.space_group_name_H-M   'P 1'
#
loop_
_entity.id
_entity.type
_entity.pdbx_description
1 polymer ?
#
loop_
_entity_poly.entity_id
_entity_poly.type
_entity_poly.pdbx_seq_one_letter_code
_entity_poly.pdbx_strand_id
1 'polypeptide(L)'
;METVSEVRYEQLEQRAMFAVAQLGEDATELGPAGSSTLITGQILSENNEPLAGVPVELAGRMTVTDSQGFFTIELPWSALPTDSFNIPVPAGDPYFDPYNTGTVTIPMQRARYDGTTGDSVANPLQHQNLITSFLDASMVYGSDADRAAALRTFVDGKLKTSDGELLPLNNLATFPDGMLDNDNAGPYDAASLFVGGDVRANENVALTSLHTLLVREHNRLADEIKTASPSLTDEEIYQQARRLVGGIVQQITYYEYLPIMLGTNALPTYSGYDDAVDPAVSAIFSSAAYRVGHTQLFSEIQRLDENLDSLPGGSLELKFAFFNPQAVADDGIEPYLRGLFQSQSEEIDAFVIDDVRNFLFGPPGAGGLDLPAINIQRGRDFGLPSYNQARLDFGLPAVTSFSEITSDPVVAMRLEAAYGDVDLIDVWVGGIAEDHVAGAQVGPLFQKIIADQFERSRDGDRFYFENGQFTAAELALIQGTTLTSLIERNTSITGMNSNAFLLSGAGTSPTANPTLATIVSTDYRTADGSGNNLLDPSAGATNDNLALNFTVSYGDGYFTPAGADRPGTREISNTVMAQSASVPNSGGTSGFFVFWGQLLDHDLDLTPGGVSNDLNIDGSAYVDPVTNVTYEYTSGKVNVLLGHEVYSGAENVILPAIQLAQDESESGHVFAHFSGDIKFPGLPQTFDISVSASDFSMAEGGIKIGWKVIATGGSSLDPAAVLIFNSQGQLVPRSIVWQNTPSDGNSSFVMANLTPGDYHIVVTGQNGTTGSFILQALLTGDSEGGGTVSVLNVVRALEHAIASSISGSASNYLLSRFDVDLDGFLTESDIEYMAGNLWSGTTLQPIYLSAQLDPASDTGILGDGITSTAMVHLCGVATPGALVTVDVNGDGVIDGQMIAGMYENGASYGFDVTLTEGANHVIVTATDEFGQTLTRKLTLTLDTIAPHVVATGPSSDGLVVSANTSNFTLQVQLNEFAPLSDILAAMTVIGNISGIVTPLNPRWNNLTRIFSFDLSGSLPDTSFSVVFGSAFTDPAGNPFTAYSFSFQRAVVSGNSQFSQVLAAGIEYFEMVGSSVYFSSEYVDEVLSLIDLLEGESTDSENLADEDVDQVFAEDTSMEEIV
;
A
#
# COMPACT_ATOMS: atom_id res chain seq x y z
N MET A 1 8.82 50.51 -24.80
CA MET A 1 8.56 49.26 -24.05
C MET A 1 9.26 48.12 -24.78
N GLU A 2 10.57 48.22 -24.80
CA GLU A 2 11.57 47.20 -25.12
C GLU A 2 12.61 47.39 -24.00
N THR A 3 13.26 46.31 -23.54
CA THR A 3 14.26 46.20 -22.45
C THR A 3 13.82 45.75 -21.04
N VAL A 4 13.04 44.66 -20.88
CA VAL A 4 13.01 43.91 -19.58
C VAL A 4 12.93 42.36 -19.72
N SER A 5 12.76 41.77 -20.91
CA SER A 5 12.50 40.31 -21.02
C SER A 5 13.71 39.41 -21.31
N GLU A 6 14.87 39.93 -21.72
CA GLU A 6 16.00 39.05 -22.14
C GLU A 6 17.06 38.78 -21.06
N VAL A 7 17.11 39.56 -19.97
CA VAL A 7 18.20 39.42 -18.96
C VAL A 7 17.93 38.32 -17.92
N ARG A 8 16.67 37.88 -17.74
CA ARG A 8 16.33 36.84 -16.74
C ARG A 8 16.44 35.41 -17.25
N TYR A 9 16.35 35.17 -18.56
CA TYR A 9 16.42 33.81 -19.11
C TYR A 9 17.88 33.32 -19.27
N GLU A 10 18.79 34.19 -19.72
CA GLU A 10 20.22 33.84 -19.83
C GLU A 10 20.92 33.64 -18.47
N GLN A 11 20.47 34.30 -17.40
CA GLN A 11 21.00 34.10 -16.04
C GLN A 11 20.52 32.81 -15.38
N LEU A 12 19.36 32.27 -15.78
CA LEU A 12 18.84 30.98 -15.31
C LEU A 12 19.47 29.82 -16.09
N GLU A 13 19.67 29.94 -17.41
CA GLU A 13 20.41 28.95 -18.20
C GLU A 13 21.90 28.89 -17.82
N GLN A 14 22.57 30.02 -17.55
CA GLN A 14 23.97 30.00 -17.11
C GLN A 14 24.16 29.41 -15.70
N ARG A 15 23.15 29.49 -14.82
CA ARG A 15 23.18 28.86 -13.48
C ARG A 15 22.79 27.38 -13.51
N ALA A 16 21.85 26.99 -14.37
CA ALA A 16 21.54 25.59 -14.62
C ALA A 16 22.72 24.87 -15.31
N MET A 17 23.39 25.53 -16.25
CA MET A 17 24.61 25.01 -16.89
C MET A 17 25.82 24.95 -15.94
N PHE A 18 25.90 25.82 -14.92
CA PHE A 18 26.94 25.73 -13.88
C PHE A 18 26.69 24.57 -12.91
N ALA A 19 25.42 24.24 -12.63
CA ALA A 19 25.05 23.07 -11.83
C ALA A 19 25.30 21.74 -12.58
N VAL A 20 25.04 21.70 -13.89
CA VAL A 20 25.34 20.52 -14.72
C VAL A 20 26.85 20.34 -14.94
N ALA A 21 27.64 21.43 -14.95
CA ALA A 21 29.09 21.35 -15.10
C ALA A 21 29.83 20.92 -13.81
N GLN A 22 29.22 21.05 -12.62
CA GLN A 22 29.78 20.52 -11.36
C GLN A 22 29.40 19.05 -11.10
N LEU A 23 28.33 18.53 -11.69
CA LEU A 23 27.97 17.11 -11.62
C LEU A 23 28.81 16.21 -12.54
N GLY A 24 29.66 16.80 -13.39
CA GLY A 24 30.42 16.08 -14.42
C GLY A 24 31.85 15.66 -14.05
N GLU A 25 32.42 16.11 -12.92
CA GLU A 25 33.82 15.80 -12.56
C GLU A 25 34.07 15.35 -11.11
N ASP A 26 33.08 15.33 -10.22
CA ASP A 26 33.24 14.86 -8.81
C ASP A 26 32.32 13.67 -8.44
N ALA A 27 31.83 12.89 -9.42
CA ALA A 27 31.08 11.65 -9.18
C ALA A 27 31.97 10.45 -8.77
N THR A 28 33.14 10.70 -8.16
CA THR A 28 34.13 9.66 -7.83
C THR A 28 34.44 9.52 -6.34
N GLU A 29 33.74 10.23 -5.45
CA GLU A 29 33.83 9.98 -4.00
C GLU A 29 32.42 9.82 -3.41
N LEU A 30 31.81 8.66 -3.67
CA LEU A 30 30.76 8.13 -2.80
C LEU A 30 31.39 7.93 -1.42
N GLY A 31 30.84 8.59 -0.39
CA GLY A 31 31.32 8.44 0.98
C GLY A 31 31.22 6.98 1.46
N PRO A 32 32.13 6.50 2.33
CA PRO A 32 32.06 5.15 2.85
C PRO A 32 30.77 4.91 3.64
N ALA A 33 30.32 3.65 3.69
CA ALA A 33 29.25 3.18 4.57
C ALA A 33 29.45 3.75 6.00
N GLY A 34 28.46 4.51 6.48
CA GLY A 34 28.53 5.28 7.73
C GLY A 34 28.47 6.80 7.57
N SER A 35 28.51 7.34 6.35
CA SER A 35 28.23 8.77 6.12
C SER A 35 26.73 9.05 6.16
N SER A 36 26.31 9.98 7.01
CA SER A 36 24.98 10.57 6.94
C SER A 36 24.79 11.33 5.61
N THR A 37 23.55 11.40 5.13
CA THR A 37 23.17 12.26 4.00
C THR A 37 22.43 13.49 4.52
N LEU A 38 22.60 14.62 3.83
CA LEU A 38 21.91 15.86 4.17
C LEU A 38 20.73 16.06 3.21
N ILE A 39 19.53 16.11 3.77
CA ILE A 39 18.33 16.59 3.08
C ILE A 39 18.16 18.06 3.42
N THR A 40 18.17 18.90 2.39
CA THR A 40 17.94 20.34 2.52
C THR A 40 16.67 20.74 1.79
N GLY A 41 15.93 21.67 2.35
CA GLY A 41 14.72 22.20 1.74
C GLY A 41 14.43 23.61 2.25
N GLN A 42 13.47 24.27 1.64
CA GLN A 42 13.02 25.59 2.06
C GLN A 42 11.51 25.60 2.26
N ILE A 43 11.05 26.19 3.36
CA ILE A 43 9.64 26.39 3.67
C ILE A 43 9.32 27.87 3.60
N LEU A 44 8.35 28.21 2.77
CA LEU A 44 7.82 29.56 2.56
C LEU A 44 6.33 29.57 2.94
N SER A 45 5.82 30.75 3.31
CA SER A 45 4.37 31.00 3.33
C SER A 45 3.81 31.05 1.92
N GLU A 46 2.50 30.89 1.76
CA GLU A 46 1.73 31.11 0.52
C GLU A 46 2.05 32.40 -0.26
N ASN A 47 2.62 33.41 0.41
CA ASN A 47 3.05 34.68 -0.19
C ASN A 47 4.54 34.73 -0.56
N ASN A 48 5.23 33.59 -0.57
CA ASN A 48 6.68 33.43 -0.79
C ASN A 48 7.60 34.06 0.28
N GLU A 49 7.11 34.31 1.49
CA GLU A 49 7.95 34.80 2.60
C GLU A 49 8.55 33.63 3.40
N PRO A 50 9.84 33.65 3.78
CA PRO A 50 10.45 32.54 4.51
C PRO A 50 9.93 32.35 5.93
N LEU A 51 9.71 31.09 6.33
CA LEU A 51 9.17 30.74 7.66
C LEU A 51 10.24 30.11 8.53
N ALA A 52 10.54 30.74 9.68
CA ALA A 52 11.67 30.38 10.55
C ALA A 52 11.27 29.69 11.86
N GLY A 53 11.76 28.48 12.12
CA GLY A 53 11.43 27.68 13.29
C GLY A 53 10.34 26.64 13.06
N VAL A 54 10.00 26.36 11.79
CA VAL A 54 9.03 25.34 11.39
C VAL A 54 9.61 23.96 11.74
N PRO A 55 8.94 23.11 12.54
CA PRO A 55 9.40 21.76 12.84
C PRO A 55 9.29 20.90 11.60
N VAL A 56 10.38 20.27 11.19
CA VAL A 56 10.42 19.38 10.04
C VAL A 56 10.95 18.03 10.51
N GLU A 57 10.17 16.98 10.28
CA GLU A 57 10.50 15.61 10.60
C GLU A 57 10.62 14.78 9.30
N LEU A 58 11.69 14.04 9.14
CA LEU A 58 11.82 13.03 8.08
C LEU A 58 12.39 11.78 8.71
N ALA A 59 11.75 10.62 8.47
CA ALA A 59 12.27 9.34 8.92
C ALA A 59 12.57 9.29 10.44
N GLY A 60 11.71 9.88 11.28
CA GLY A 60 11.88 9.94 12.73
C GLY A 60 12.91 10.97 13.22
N ARG A 61 13.55 11.73 12.33
CA ARG A 61 14.52 12.79 12.65
C ARG A 61 13.88 14.16 12.52
N MET A 62 13.94 14.94 13.60
CA MET A 62 13.41 16.31 13.63
C MET A 62 14.50 17.37 13.48
N THR A 63 14.17 18.45 12.78
CA THR A 63 14.92 19.71 12.70
C THR A 63 13.95 20.89 12.70
N VAL A 64 14.47 22.12 12.63
CA VAL A 64 13.67 23.33 12.42
C VAL A 64 14.26 24.20 11.32
N THR A 65 13.42 24.98 10.63
CA THR A 65 13.88 25.95 9.62
C THR A 65 14.64 27.13 10.23
N ASP A 66 15.60 27.69 9.49
CA ASP A 66 16.35 28.89 9.84
C ASP A 66 15.61 30.20 9.49
N SER A 67 16.25 31.35 9.71
CA SER A 67 15.66 32.68 9.45
C SER A 67 15.38 32.98 7.96
N GLN A 68 15.84 32.13 7.05
CA GLN A 68 15.59 32.20 5.61
C GLN A 68 14.71 31.03 5.14
N GLY A 69 14.06 30.33 6.08
CA GLY A 69 13.15 29.23 5.81
C GLY A 69 13.83 27.93 5.41
N PHE A 70 15.16 27.85 5.45
CA PHE A 70 15.89 26.64 5.07
C PHE A 70 15.97 25.67 6.24
N PHE A 71 15.81 24.38 5.97
CA PHE A 71 16.11 23.33 6.93
C PHE A 71 17.16 22.39 6.37
N THR A 72 17.86 21.70 7.28
CA THR A 72 18.76 20.60 6.95
C THR A 72 18.48 19.47 7.93
N ILE A 73 18.10 18.31 7.39
CA ILE A 73 17.98 17.06 8.15
C ILE A 73 19.17 16.20 7.77
N GLU A 74 19.93 15.82 8.79
CA GLU A 74 20.94 14.80 8.66
C GLU A 74 20.27 13.44 8.88
N LEU A 75 20.16 12.66 7.81
CA LEU A 75 19.69 11.28 7.89
C LEU A 75 20.91 10.37 7.99
N PRO A 76 21.03 9.55 9.05
CA PRO A 76 21.95 8.43 8.97
C PRO A 76 21.52 7.53 7.80
N TRP A 77 22.47 6.78 7.25
CA TRP A 77 22.16 5.82 6.19
C TRP A 77 21.02 4.84 6.60
N SER A 78 20.94 4.49 7.89
CA SER A 78 19.84 3.74 8.52
C SER A 78 18.49 4.49 8.64
N ALA A 79 18.33 5.66 8.05
CA ALA A 79 17.07 6.41 7.96
C ALA A 79 16.73 6.85 6.53
N LEU A 80 17.36 6.25 5.50
CA LEU A 80 17.04 6.56 4.11
C LEU A 80 15.62 6.10 3.69
N PRO A 81 14.86 6.96 2.99
CA PRO A 81 13.57 6.60 2.41
C PRO A 81 13.64 5.60 1.25
N THR A 82 12.60 4.77 1.07
CA THR A 82 12.49 3.76 -0.01
C THR A 82 11.10 3.77 -0.65
N ASP A 83 10.96 3.16 -1.83
CA ASP A 83 9.68 3.09 -2.53
C ASP A 83 8.58 2.36 -1.73
N SER A 84 7.36 2.89 -1.83
CA SER A 84 6.17 2.17 -1.38
C SER A 84 5.96 0.93 -2.25
N PHE A 85 5.70 -0.19 -1.58
CA PHE A 85 5.44 -1.48 -2.21
C PHE A 85 4.27 -2.19 -1.53
N ASN A 86 3.18 -1.44 -1.39
CA ASN A 86 1.95 -1.87 -0.73
C ASN A 86 1.38 -3.15 -1.35
N ILE A 87 0.71 -3.95 -0.53
CA ILE A 87 0.07 -5.20 -0.92
C ILE A 87 -1.40 -4.92 -1.24
N PRO A 88 -1.87 -5.14 -2.47
CA PRO A 88 -3.29 -5.02 -2.80
C PRO A 88 -4.13 -6.03 -2.02
N VAL A 89 -5.24 -5.58 -1.45
CA VAL A 89 -6.21 -6.44 -0.77
C VAL A 89 -7.30 -6.83 -1.78
N PRO A 90 -7.62 -8.13 -1.94
CA PRO A 90 -8.73 -8.56 -2.77
C PRO A 90 -10.06 -7.93 -2.33
N ALA A 91 -10.88 -7.52 -3.30
CA ALA A 91 -12.19 -6.97 -3.00
C ALA A 91 -13.02 -7.99 -2.19
N GLY A 92 -13.57 -7.54 -1.06
CA GLY A 92 -14.41 -8.37 -0.20
C GLY A 92 -13.62 -9.26 0.75
N ASP A 93 -12.31 -9.01 0.93
CA ASP A 93 -11.51 -9.66 1.97
C ASP A 93 -12.20 -9.47 3.33
N PRO A 94 -12.51 -10.57 4.06
CA PRO A 94 -13.36 -10.50 5.26
C PRO A 94 -12.72 -9.75 6.43
N TYR A 95 -11.40 -9.53 6.40
CA TYR A 95 -10.66 -8.84 7.45
C TYR A 95 -10.30 -7.42 7.04
N PHE A 96 -9.75 -7.24 5.84
CA PHE A 96 -9.15 -5.98 5.41
C PHE A 96 -10.07 -5.14 4.52
N ASP A 97 -10.93 -5.76 3.70
CA ASP A 97 -11.90 -5.05 2.84
C ASP A 97 -13.32 -5.66 2.96
N PRO A 98 -13.90 -5.71 4.17
CA PRO A 98 -15.20 -6.38 4.40
C PRO A 98 -16.37 -5.70 3.67
N TYR A 99 -16.16 -4.47 3.18
CA TYR A 99 -17.14 -3.69 2.43
C TYR A 99 -16.97 -3.79 0.92
N ASN A 100 -16.03 -4.62 0.45
CA ASN A 100 -15.82 -4.90 -0.97
C ASN A 100 -15.60 -3.62 -1.79
N THR A 101 -14.77 -2.72 -1.26
CA THR A 101 -14.42 -1.46 -1.90
C THR A 101 -13.46 -1.67 -3.07
N GLY A 102 -12.62 -2.72 -3.01
CA GLY A 102 -11.60 -3.02 -4.00
C GLY A 102 -10.42 -2.04 -4.02
N THR A 103 -10.31 -1.14 -3.05
CA THR A 103 -9.27 -0.09 -3.00
C THR A 103 -8.32 -0.21 -1.81
N VAL A 104 -8.58 -1.13 -0.88
CA VAL A 104 -7.75 -1.32 0.31
C VAL A 104 -6.38 -1.90 -0.06
N THR A 105 -5.34 -1.43 0.61
CA THR A 105 -3.99 -2.02 0.53
C THR A 105 -3.43 -2.21 1.94
N ILE A 106 -2.60 -3.23 2.13
CA ILE A 106 -1.77 -3.39 3.34
C ILE A 106 -0.46 -2.62 3.10
N PRO A 107 -0.12 -1.64 3.95
CA PRO A 107 1.05 -0.80 3.72
C PRO A 107 2.35 -1.57 3.89
N MET A 108 3.27 -1.38 2.94
CA MET A 108 4.62 -1.95 2.99
C MET A 108 5.61 -1.06 2.22
N GLN A 109 6.82 -0.94 2.74
CA GLN A 109 7.95 -0.29 2.07
C GLN A 109 8.92 -1.35 1.55
N ARG A 110 9.58 -1.07 0.41
CA ARG A 110 10.76 -1.83 -0.01
C ARG A 110 11.81 -1.83 1.10
N ALA A 111 12.62 -2.87 1.16
CA ALA A 111 13.66 -2.97 2.17
C ALA A 111 14.78 -2.01 1.82
N ARG A 112 15.61 -1.70 2.81
CA ARG A 112 16.82 -0.93 2.56
C ARG A 112 17.74 -1.68 1.64
N TYR A 113 18.26 -0.98 0.64
CA TYR A 113 19.18 -1.53 -0.34
C TYR A 113 20.43 -0.65 -0.47
N ASP A 114 21.50 -1.27 -0.96
CA ASP A 114 22.75 -0.59 -1.28
C ASP A 114 22.55 0.26 -2.54
N GLY A 115 22.57 1.58 -2.38
CA GLY A 115 22.40 2.54 -3.47
C GLY A 115 23.49 2.52 -4.53
N THR A 116 24.56 1.74 -4.35
CA THR A 116 25.60 1.49 -5.37
C THR A 116 25.28 0.26 -6.24
N THR A 117 24.16 -0.41 -5.98
CA THR A 117 23.68 -1.60 -6.69
C THR A 117 22.32 -1.35 -7.36
N GLY A 118 21.87 -2.27 -8.21
CA GLY A 118 20.59 -2.15 -8.89
C GLY A 118 20.62 -1.20 -10.10
N ASP A 119 21.77 -1.07 -10.76
CA ASP A 119 21.93 -0.24 -11.96
C ASP A 119 21.96 -1.06 -13.27
N SER A 120 22.14 -2.37 -13.17
CA SER A 120 22.30 -3.26 -14.33
C SER A 120 22.19 -4.73 -13.95
N VAL A 121 21.94 -5.60 -14.94
CA VAL A 121 21.90 -7.06 -14.75
C VAL A 121 23.22 -7.63 -14.19
N ALA A 122 24.34 -6.97 -14.44
CA ALA A 122 25.65 -7.37 -13.91
C ALA A 122 25.88 -6.92 -12.45
N ASN A 123 25.07 -5.98 -11.96
CA ASN A 123 25.12 -5.41 -10.62
C ASN A 123 23.67 -5.23 -10.11
N PRO A 124 22.94 -6.35 -9.90
CA PRO A 124 21.57 -6.30 -9.43
C PRO A 124 21.48 -5.71 -8.03
N LEU A 125 20.29 -5.23 -7.67
CA LEU A 125 20.00 -4.64 -6.37
C LEU A 125 20.34 -5.61 -5.24
N GLN A 126 21.08 -5.13 -4.25
CA GLN A 126 21.46 -5.86 -3.06
C GLN A 126 20.96 -5.16 -1.81
N HIS A 127 20.71 -5.96 -0.77
CA HIS A 127 20.20 -5.50 0.51
C HIS A 127 21.30 -5.67 1.54
N GLN A 128 21.46 -4.66 2.40
CA GLN A 128 22.48 -4.68 3.44
C GLN A 128 21.92 -5.31 4.72
N ASN A 129 22.77 -6.07 5.39
CA ASN A 129 22.48 -6.63 6.70
C ASN A 129 22.91 -5.63 7.78
N LEU A 130 21.99 -5.10 8.59
CA LEU A 130 22.32 -4.11 9.61
C LEU A 130 22.96 -4.68 10.88
N ILE A 131 23.18 -5.99 10.92
CA ILE A 131 23.91 -6.66 11.99
C ILE A 131 24.98 -7.58 11.41
N THR A 132 25.84 -8.13 12.27
CA THR A 132 26.88 -9.06 11.82
C THR A 132 26.25 -10.35 11.30
N SER A 133 26.84 -10.98 10.29
CA SER A 133 26.37 -12.27 9.75
C SER A 133 26.83 -13.48 10.56
N PHE A 134 27.50 -13.25 11.69
CA PHE A 134 28.10 -14.30 12.50
C PHE A 134 27.20 -14.67 13.67
N LEU A 135 27.23 -15.95 14.05
CA LEU A 135 26.54 -16.41 15.25
C LEU A 135 27.36 -16.09 16.50
N ASP A 136 27.39 -14.81 16.90
CA ASP A 136 28.33 -14.28 17.89
C ASP A 136 27.67 -13.61 19.11
N ALA A 137 26.36 -13.79 19.24
CA ALA A 137 25.52 -13.19 20.27
C ALA A 137 25.44 -11.65 20.20
N SER A 138 25.61 -11.05 19.03
CA SER A 138 25.27 -9.65 18.73
C SER A 138 23.87 -9.26 19.20
N MET A 139 22.89 -10.17 19.22
CA MET A 139 21.55 -9.91 19.78
C MET A 139 21.56 -9.60 21.30
N VAL A 140 22.65 -9.93 22.00
CA VAL A 140 22.92 -9.56 23.40
C VAL A 140 23.85 -8.33 23.49
N TYR A 141 24.86 -8.26 22.63
CA TYR A 141 25.97 -7.30 22.77
C TYR A 141 25.90 -6.07 21.87
N GLY A 142 25.01 -6.05 20.89
CA GLY A 142 24.96 -5.04 19.83
C GLY A 142 25.91 -5.36 18.68
N SER A 143 25.59 -4.81 17.52
CA SER A 143 26.34 -4.98 16.25
C SER A 143 27.16 -3.74 15.88
N ASP A 144 27.31 -2.81 16.83
CA ASP A 144 28.10 -1.60 16.71
C ASP A 144 28.71 -1.24 18.08
N ALA A 145 29.79 -0.46 18.04
CA ALA A 145 30.55 -0.12 19.24
C ALA A 145 29.77 0.76 20.23
N ASP A 146 28.85 1.61 19.74
CA ASP A 146 28.12 2.56 20.56
C ASP A 146 27.03 1.85 21.36
N ARG A 147 26.23 0.98 20.71
CA ARG A 147 25.24 0.13 21.40
C ARG A 147 25.92 -0.84 22.36
N ALA A 148 27.04 -1.46 21.95
CA ALA A 148 27.81 -2.34 22.83
C ALA A 148 28.35 -1.62 24.07
N ALA A 149 28.85 -0.39 23.92
CA ALA A 149 29.27 0.43 25.04
C ALA A 149 28.09 0.87 25.91
N ALA A 150 26.97 1.26 25.30
CA ALA A 150 25.78 1.73 26.01
C ALA A 150 25.17 0.65 26.91
N LEU A 151 25.22 -0.62 26.51
CA LEU A 151 24.67 -1.73 27.30
C LEU A 151 25.54 -2.12 28.51
N ARG A 152 26.77 -1.62 28.63
CA ARG A 152 27.71 -1.99 29.69
C ARG A 152 27.62 -1.09 30.92
N THR A 153 27.91 -1.65 32.09
CA THR A 153 28.07 -0.88 33.33
C THR A 153 29.47 -0.27 33.45
N PHE A 154 30.45 -0.81 32.72
CA PHE A 154 31.89 -0.56 32.90
C PHE A 154 32.38 -0.86 34.34
N VAL A 155 31.67 -1.74 35.04
CA VAL A 155 32.03 -2.24 36.36
C VAL A 155 31.98 -3.77 36.36
N ASP A 156 33.11 -4.37 36.73
CA ASP A 156 33.29 -5.83 36.86
C ASP A 156 32.91 -6.64 35.60
N GLY A 157 32.97 -6.00 34.43
CA GLY A 157 32.70 -6.60 33.12
C GLY A 157 31.22 -6.87 32.86
N LYS A 158 30.29 -6.20 33.56
CA LYS A 158 28.85 -6.50 33.52
C LYS A 158 28.06 -5.69 32.49
N LEU A 159 26.94 -6.28 32.06
CA LEU A 159 25.86 -5.60 31.34
C LEU A 159 24.87 -4.95 32.32
N LYS A 160 24.28 -3.83 31.90
CA LYS A 160 23.22 -3.12 32.63
C LYS A 160 21.98 -4.01 32.73
N THR A 161 21.26 -3.88 33.83
CA THR A 161 19.96 -4.53 34.06
C THR A 161 19.03 -3.56 34.78
N SER A 162 17.72 -3.78 34.68
CA SER A 162 16.71 -3.12 35.50
C SER A 162 16.35 -3.99 36.72
N ASP A 163 15.29 -3.60 37.45
CA ASP A 163 14.80 -4.35 38.61
C ASP A 163 14.46 -5.80 38.24
N GLY A 164 14.80 -6.75 39.13
CA GLY A 164 14.61 -8.17 38.88
C GLY A 164 15.64 -8.82 37.93
N GLU A 165 16.77 -8.15 37.68
CA GLU A 165 17.77 -8.58 36.70
C GLU A 165 17.16 -8.79 35.29
N LEU A 166 16.18 -7.95 34.96
CA LEU A 166 15.63 -7.81 33.61
C LEU A 166 16.55 -6.94 32.74
N LEU A 167 16.30 -6.91 31.43
CA LEU A 167 16.99 -6.00 30.51
C LEU A 167 16.89 -4.53 30.98
N PRO A 168 17.84 -3.66 30.62
CA PRO A 168 17.77 -2.24 30.93
C PRO A 168 16.55 -1.58 30.25
N LEU A 169 15.92 -0.59 30.89
CA LEU A 169 14.83 0.20 30.31
C LEU A 169 15.38 1.34 29.45
N ASN A 170 14.71 1.67 28.36
CA ASN A 170 15.15 2.69 27.40
C ASN A 170 14.87 4.13 27.87
N ASN A 171 15.34 4.51 29.06
CA ASN A 171 15.07 5.82 29.65
C ASN A 171 16.35 6.59 29.99
N LEU A 172 16.21 7.90 30.18
CA LEU A 172 17.33 8.79 30.50
C LEU A 172 18.00 8.50 31.85
N ALA A 173 17.34 7.72 32.73
CA ALA A 173 17.97 7.26 33.97
C ALA A 173 19.01 6.15 33.71
N THR A 174 18.76 5.31 32.70
CA THR A 174 19.65 4.20 32.31
C THR A 174 20.64 4.61 31.22
N PHE A 175 20.21 5.47 30.30
CA PHE A 175 20.99 5.99 29.17
C PHE A 175 20.99 7.53 29.19
N PRO A 176 21.91 8.15 29.95
CA PRO A 176 21.91 9.61 30.15
C PRO A 176 22.27 10.41 28.89
N ASP A 177 22.94 9.78 27.93
CA ASP A 177 23.37 10.40 26.67
C ASP A 177 22.28 10.38 25.58
N GLY A 178 21.13 9.75 25.85
CA GLY A 178 20.02 9.59 24.92
C GLY A 178 19.45 8.18 24.95
N MET A 179 18.18 8.04 24.59
CA MET A 179 17.55 6.72 24.37
C MET A 179 18.16 6.05 23.14
N LEU A 180 18.20 4.72 23.14
CA LEU A 180 18.69 3.94 21.99
C LEU A 180 17.53 3.61 21.04
N ASP A 181 17.86 3.45 19.76
CA ASP A 181 16.92 3.01 18.73
C ASP A 181 16.38 1.61 19.07
N ASN A 182 15.06 1.43 18.96
CA ASN A 182 14.36 0.17 19.22
C ASN A 182 13.10 0.12 18.36
N ASP A 183 12.72 -1.07 17.92
CA ASP A 183 11.46 -1.26 17.23
C ASP A 183 10.30 -1.15 18.23
N ASN A 184 9.23 -0.48 17.81
CA ASN A 184 8.02 -0.30 18.59
C ASN A 184 6.79 -0.16 17.71
N ALA A 185 6.07 -1.26 17.48
CA ALA A 185 4.73 -1.21 16.87
C ALA A 185 3.61 -1.30 17.92
N GLY A 186 3.95 -1.23 19.21
CA GLY A 186 3.00 -1.32 20.31
C GLY A 186 2.48 0.04 20.78
N PRO A 187 1.44 0.06 21.62
CA PRO A 187 0.88 1.31 22.17
C PRO A 187 1.73 1.90 23.30
N TYR A 188 2.87 1.28 23.65
CA TYR A 188 3.69 1.65 24.80
C TYR A 188 4.73 2.71 24.43
N ASP A 189 5.03 3.61 25.37
CA ASP A 189 6.04 4.65 25.18
C ASP A 189 7.44 4.04 25.05
N ALA A 190 8.30 4.65 24.23
CA ALA A 190 9.66 4.19 23.99
C ALA A 190 10.45 4.03 25.31
N ALA A 191 10.21 4.93 26.28
CA ALA A 191 10.88 4.91 27.58
C ALA A 191 10.56 3.68 28.45
N SER A 192 9.47 2.97 28.13
CA SER A 192 9.01 1.77 28.83
C SER A 192 9.52 0.47 28.23
N LEU A 193 10.12 0.52 27.03
CA LEU A 193 10.69 -0.66 26.37
C LEU A 193 12.00 -1.08 27.02
N PHE A 194 12.30 -2.37 26.94
CA PHE A 194 13.61 -2.91 27.26
C PHE A 194 14.62 -2.60 26.16
N VAL A 195 15.91 -2.68 26.46
CA VAL A 195 16.99 -2.50 25.49
C VAL A 195 17.88 -3.74 25.50
N GLY A 196 17.99 -4.40 24.34
CA GLY A 196 18.90 -5.52 24.09
C GLY A 196 20.00 -5.14 23.10
N GLY A 197 20.84 -6.11 22.72
CA GLY A 197 21.81 -5.95 21.64
C GLY A 197 21.14 -5.71 20.29
N ASP A 198 20.08 -6.45 20.01
CA ASP A 198 19.23 -6.23 18.83
C ASP A 198 18.06 -5.27 19.15
N VAL A 199 17.60 -4.52 18.13
CA VAL A 199 16.53 -3.51 18.24
C VAL A 199 15.13 -4.10 18.39
N ARG A 200 14.95 -5.36 17.99
CA ARG A 200 13.67 -6.10 18.04
C ARG A 200 13.50 -6.89 19.33
N ALA A 201 14.32 -6.67 20.36
CA ALA A 201 14.28 -7.44 21.62
C ALA A 201 12.93 -7.40 22.35
N ASN A 202 12.04 -6.44 22.03
CA ASN A 202 10.70 -6.31 22.60
C ASN A 202 9.59 -6.87 21.69
N GLU A 203 9.92 -7.42 20.53
CA GLU A 203 8.93 -7.81 19.51
C GLU A 203 7.85 -8.69 20.13
N ASN A 204 8.20 -9.69 20.95
CA ASN A 204 7.26 -10.39 21.83
C ASN A 204 7.86 -10.77 23.20
N VAL A 205 7.00 -11.08 24.17
CA VAL A 205 7.40 -11.40 25.57
C VAL A 205 8.31 -12.63 25.70
N ALA A 206 8.17 -13.62 24.82
CA ALA A 206 9.00 -14.83 24.85
C ALA A 206 10.44 -14.51 24.42
N LEU A 207 10.58 -13.68 23.38
CA LEU A 207 11.86 -13.17 22.92
C LEU A 207 12.55 -12.31 24.00
N THR A 208 11.84 -11.33 24.59
CA THR A 208 12.36 -10.52 25.71
C THR A 208 12.90 -11.40 26.85
N SER A 209 12.20 -12.50 27.15
CA SER A 209 12.59 -13.47 28.18
C SER A 209 13.91 -14.20 27.84
N LEU A 210 14.11 -14.58 26.57
CA LEU A 210 15.35 -15.21 26.11
C LEU A 210 16.54 -14.25 26.07
N HIS A 211 16.34 -12.99 25.63
CA HIS A 211 17.39 -11.97 25.74
C HIS A 211 17.82 -11.74 27.20
N THR A 212 16.83 -11.63 28.11
CA THR A 212 17.10 -11.49 29.55
C THR A 212 17.91 -12.67 30.09
N LEU A 213 17.56 -13.90 29.70
CA LEU A 213 18.26 -15.12 30.11
C LEU A 213 19.76 -15.08 29.74
N LEU A 214 20.10 -14.60 28.54
CA LEU A 214 21.48 -14.50 28.09
C LEU A 214 22.25 -13.37 28.78
N VAL A 215 21.59 -12.24 29.10
CA VAL A 215 22.21 -11.17 29.91
C VAL A 215 22.51 -11.66 31.33
N ARG A 216 21.61 -12.45 31.94
CA ARG A 216 21.85 -13.10 33.24
C ARG A 216 23.06 -14.04 33.17
N GLU A 217 23.16 -14.86 32.11
CA GLU A 217 24.32 -15.74 31.93
C GLU A 217 25.64 -14.96 31.78
N HIS A 218 25.64 -13.86 31.02
CA HIS A 218 26.80 -12.99 30.90
C HIS A 218 27.25 -12.47 32.28
N ASN A 219 26.32 -11.89 33.04
CA ASN A 219 26.63 -11.31 34.36
C ASN A 219 27.08 -12.37 35.37
N ARG A 220 26.51 -13.59 35.32
CA ARG A 220 26.94 -14.74 36.12
C ARG A 220 28.38 -15.14 35.78
N LEU A 221 28.70 -15.25 34.49
CA LEU A 221 30.06 -15.56 34.03
C LEU A 221 31.06 -14.46 34.41
N ALA A 222 30.68 -13.19 34.29
CA ALA A 222 31.51 -12.06 34.70
C ALA A 222 31.86 -12.15 36.21
N ASP A 223 30.90 -12.48 37.07
CA ASP A 223 31.13 -12.69 38.51
C ASP A 223 32.07 -13.87 38.79
N GLU A 224 31.92 -15.00 38.07
CA GLU A 224 32.80 -16.16 38.21
C GLU A 224 34.22 -15.86 37.75
N ILE A 225 34.38 -15.16 36.62
CA ILE A 225 35.68 -14.72 36.09
C ILE A 225 36.34 -13.75 37.06
N LYS A 226 35.60 -12.75 37.57
CA LYS A 226 36.11 -11.80 38.57
C LYS A 226 36.56 -12.51 39.85
N THR A 227 35.79 -13.48 40.31
CA THR A 227 36.10 -14.27 41.51
C THR A 227 37.35 -15.13 41.30
N ALA A 228 37.46 -15.79 40.15
CA ALA A 228 38.60 -16.63 39.81
C ALA A 228 39.87 -15.82 39.57
N SER A 229 39.75 -14.61 38.99
CA SER A 229 40.87 -13.75 38.59
C SER A 229 40.63 -12.27 38.93
N PRO A 230 40.73 -11.87 40.23
CA PRO A 230 40.36 -10.52 40.67
C PRO A 230 41.17 -9.37 40.05
N SER A 231 42.35 -9.68 39.49
CA SER A 231 43.26 -8.72 38.86
C SER A 231 42.87 -8.31 37.44
N LEU A 232 41.91 -9.01 36.82
CA LEU A 232 41.42 -8.63 35.49
C LEU A 232 40.71 -7.28 35.55
N THR A 233 40.90 -6.51 34.49
CA THR A 233 40.18 -5.26 34.23
C THR A 233 38.72 -5.53 33.85
N ASP A 234 37.88 -4.50 33.91
CA ASP A 234 36.49 -4.56 33.43
C ASP A 234 36.40 -5.12 32.00
N GLU A 235 37.20 -4.56 31.09
CA GLU A 235 37.25 -4.96 29.69
C GLU A 235 37.64 -6.42 29.50
N GLU A 236 38.68 -6.89 30.21
CA GLU A 236 39.12 -8.29 30.12
C GLU A 236 38.06 -9.26 30.64
N ILE A 237 37.26 -8.87 31.64
CA ILE A 237 36.16 -9.69 32.16
C ILE A 237 34.99 -9.69 31.17
N TYR A 238 34.58 -8.52 30.68
CA TYR A 238 33.50 -8.36 29.71
C TYR A 238 33.77 -9.22 28.46
N GLN A 239 34.97 -9.11 27.88
CA GLN A 239 35.30 -9.85 26.66
C GLN A 239 35.40 -11.36 26.90
N GLN A 240 35.88 -11.79 28.07
CA GLN A 240 35.88 -13.22 28.44
C GLN A 240 34.47 -13.77 28.64
N ALA A 241 33.56 -13.02 29.28
CA ALA A 241 32.16 -13.41 29.40
C ALA A 241 31.46 -13.41 28.04
N ARG A 242 31.67 -12.37 27.21
CA ARG A 242 31.13 -12.24 25.85
C ARG A 242 31.47 -13.43 24.97
N ARG A 243 32.75 -13.81 24.88
CA ARG A 243 33.16 -14.96 24.05
C ARG A 243 32.57 -16.29 24.55
N LEU A 244 32.43 -16.48 25.87
CA LEU A 244 31.85 -17.71 26.42
C LEU A 244 30.35 -17.81 26.08
N VAL A 245 29.61 -16.70 26.18
CA VAL A 245 28.19 -16.65 25.78
C VAL A 245 28.05 -16.91 24.28
N GLY A 246 28.87 -16.30 23.43
CA GLY A 246 28.89 -16.59 21.99
C GLY A 246 29.13 -18.08 21.70
N GLY A 247 30.11 -18.69 22.37
CA GLY A 247 30.34 -20.14 22.27
C GLY A 247 29.17 -21.00 22.77
N ILE A 248 28.49 -20.59 23.83
CA ILE A 248 27.27 -21.26 24.34
C ILE A 248 26.14 -21.19 23.32
N VAL A 249 25.90 -20.03 22.70
CA VAL A 249 24.88 -19.87 21.65
C VAL A 249 25.21 -20.77 20.46
N GLN A 250 26.47 -20.77 19.99
CA GLN A 250 26.93 -21.66 18.94
C GLN A 250 26.74 -23.14 19.31
N GLN A 251 27.09 -23.56 20.53
CA GLN A 251 26.90 -24.94 20.98
C GLN A 251 25.42 -25.36 20.92
N ILE A 252 24.52 -24.57 21.53
CA ILE A 252 23.09 -24.89 21.56
C ILE A 252 22.55 -24.96 20.13
N THR A 253 22.93 -24.03 19.27
CA THR A 253 22.45 -23.98 17.89
C THR A 253 22.94 -25.16 17.06
N TYR A 254 24.25 -25.42 16.97
CA TYR A 254 24.80 -26.46 16.10
C TYR A 254 24.56 -27.89 16.62
N TYR A 255 24.42 -28.07 17.94
CA TYR A 255 24.39 -29.41 18.54
C TYR A 255 23.05 -29.78 19.21
N GLU A 256 22.13 -28.84 19.47
CA GLU A 256 20.77 -29.14 19.93
C GLU A 256 19.69 -28.75 18.91
N TYR A 257 19.72 -27.52 18.39
CA TYR A 257 18.67 -26.97 17.53
C TYR A 257 18.73 -27.49 16.09
N LEU A 258 19.85 -27.29 15.38
CA LEU A 258 19.99 -27.69 13.97
C LEU A 258 19.79 -29.19 13.74
N PRO A 259 20.26 -30.12 14.60
CA PRO A 259 19.98 -31.55 14.41
C PRO A 259 18.49 -31.90 14.44
N ILE A 260 17.65 -31.10 15.10
CA ILE A 260 16.18 -31.23 15.07
C ILE A 260 15.63 -30.62 13.78
N MET A 261 15.98 -29.37 13.47
CA MET A 261 15.50 -28.64 12.29
C MET A 261 15.85 -29.35 10.98
N LEU A 262 17.09 -29.80 10.85
CA LEU A 262 17.72 -30.24 9.61
C LEU A 262 17.92 -31.76 9.55
N GLY A 263 17.87 -32.44 10.70
CA GLY A 263 18.27 -33.83 10.86
C GLY A 263 19.76 -34.01 11.19
N THR A 264 20.06 -35.05 11.96
CA THR A 264 21.36 -35.29 12.62
C THR A 264 22.64 -35.33 11.76
N ASN A 265 22.55 -35.37 10.43
CA ASN A 265 23.71 -35.42 9.54
C ASN A 265 23.61 -34.44 8.35
N ALA A 266 22.78 -33.40 8.47
CA ALA A 266 22.61 -32.43 7.39
C ALA A 266 23.86 -31.58 7.16
N LEU A 267 24.60 -31.26 8.24
CA LEU A 267 25.86 -30.52 8.17
C LEU A 267 27.06 -31.47 8.21
N PRO A 268 28.12 -31.23 7.41
CA PRO A 268 29.37 -31.97 7.52
C PRO A 268 30.05 -31.69 8.86
N THR A 269 30.93 -32.60 9.30
CA THR A 269 31.77 -32.38 10.47
C THR A 269 32.68 -31.17 10.25
N TYR A 270 32.79 -30.30 11.25
CA TYR A 270 33.66 -29.13 11.20
C TYR A 270 35.12 -29.53 10.90
N SER A 271 35.70 -28.92 9.87
CA SER A 271 37.07 -29.19 9.42
C SER A 271 38.08 -28.09 9.78
N GLY A 272 37.64 -27.06 10.50
CA GLY A 272 38.43 -25.87 10.80
C GLY A 272 37.97 -24.66 9.98
N TYR A 273 38.40 -23.48 10.42
CA TYR A 273 38.11 -22.20 9.76
C TYR A 273 38.77 -22.12 8.38
N ASP A 274 38.03 -21.60 7.41
CA ASP A 274 38.46 -21.34 6.03
C ASP A 274 38.17 -19.87 5.68
N ASP A 275 39.23 -19.09 5.43
CA ASP A 275 39.12 -17.66 5.11
C ASP A 275 38.59 -17.39 3.69
N ALA A 276 38.53 -18.41 2.83
CA ALA A 276 37.93 -18.32 1.51
C ALA A 276 36.40 -18.52 1.52
N VAL A 277 35.81 -18.93 2.65
CA VAL A 277 34.35 -19.05 2.81
C VAL A 277 33.78 -17.67 3.08
N ASP A 278 32.80 -17.27 2.26
CA ASP A 278 31.99 -16.07 2.47
C ASP A 278 30.97 -16.34 3.59
N PRO A 279 31.06 -15.66 4.76
CA PRO A 279 30.15 -15.85 5.88
C PRO A 279 28.84 -15.06 5.75
N ALA A 280 28.68 -14.18 4.75
CA ALA A 280 27.52 -13.30 4.63
C ALA A 280 26.21 -14.09 4.59
N VAL A 281 25.18 -13.61 5.30
CA VAL A 281 23.84 -14.20 5.21
C VAL A 281 23.31 -14.05 3.80
N SER A 282 22.78 -15.13 3.22
CA SER A 282 22.20 -15.08 1.87
C SER A 282 20.79 -14.49 1.89
N ALA A 283 20.45 -13.71 0.86
CA ALA A 283 19.13 -13.10 0.73
C ALA A 283 17.99 -14.14 0.69
N ILE A 284 18.22 -15.32 0.09
CA ILE A 284 17.23 -16.40 0.03
C ILE A 284 17.06 -17.12 1.39
N PHE A 285 18.11 -17.16 2.22
CA PHE A 285 17.98 -17.63 3.60
C PHE A 285 17.13 -16.66 4.42
N SER A 286 17.51 -15.38 4.45
CA SER A 286 16.88 -14.31 5.24
C SER A 286 15.41 -14.06 4.84
N SER A 287 15.15 -13.90 3.55
CA SER A 287 13.83 -13.48 3.05
C SER A 287 12.90 -14.63 2.69
N ALA A 288 13.35 -15.88 2.81
CA ALA A 288 12.50 -17.05 2.60
C ALA A 288 12.78 -18.19 3.58
N ALA A 289 13.90 -18.90 3.47
CA ALA A 289 14.06 -20.20 4.12
C ALA A 289 14.05 -20.14 5.65
N TYR A 290 14.60 -19.10 6.27
CA TYR A 290 14.64 -18.97 7.73
C TYR A 290 13.37 -18.34 8.33
N ARG A 291 12.42 -17.92 7.47
CA ARG A 291 11.07 -17.49 7.87
C ARG A 291 10.11 -18.64 8.17
N VAL A 292 10.60 -19.88 8.18
CA VAL A 292 9.82 -21.07 8.57
C VAL A 292 9.23 -20.95 9.97
N GLY A 293 9.90 -20.23 10.88
CA GLY A 293 9.42 -20.01 12.25
C GLY A 293 8.04 -19.37 12.35
N HIS A 294 7.62 -18.60 11.32
CA HIS A 294 6.30 -17.95 11.30
C HIS A 294 5.13 -18.94 11.23
N THR A 295 5.37 -20.15 10.71
CA THR A 295 4.36 -21.23 10.63
C THR A 295 4.23 -21.98 11.95
N GLN A 296 5.24 -21.88 12.82
CA GLN A 296 5.29 -22.60 14.10
C GLN A 296 4.69 -21.83 15.29
N LEU A 297 4.30 -20.58 15.07
CA LEU A 297 3.70 -19.71 16.08
C LEU A 297 2.34 -20.26 16.52
N PHE A 298 2.07 -20.20 17.82
CA PHE A 298 0.82 -20.64 18.44
C PHE A 298 0.12 -19.45 19.11
N SER A 299 -1.22 -19.46 19.11
CA SER A 299 -2.03 -18.29 19.51
C SER A 299 -1.95 -17.91 20.99
N GLU A 300 -1.45 -18.78 21.87
CA GLU A 300 -1.42 -18.53 23.32
C GLU A 300 -0.06 -18.80 23.97
N ILE A 301 0.58 -17.75 24.49
CA ILE A 301 1.76 -17.86 25.35
C ILE A 301 1.30 -18.16 26.79
N GLN A 302 1.53 -19.39 27.25
CA GLN A 302 1.18 -19.79 28.60
C GLN A 302 2.03 -19.06 29.65
N ARG A 303 1.40 -18.70 30.77
CA ARG A 303 2.04 -18.09 31.93
C ARG A 303 1.84 -18.98 33.14
N LEU A 304 2.90 -19.68 33.55
CA LEU A 304 2.80 -20.75 34.54
C LEU A 304 3.62 -20.44 35.80
N ASP A 305 3.01 -20.66 36.96
CA ASP A 305 3.70 -20.57 38.24
C ASP A 305 4.65 -21.78 38.48
N GLU A 306 5.27 -21.82 39.66
CA GLU A 306 6.17 -22.90 40.07
C GLU A 306 5.53 -24.29 40.20
N ASN A 307 4.19 -24.37 40.32
CA ASN A 307 3.42 -25.62 40.36
C ASN A 307 2.88 -26.01 38.98
N LEU A 308 3.20 -25.24 37.93
CA LEU A 308 2.64 -25.34 36.58
C LEU A 308 1.15 -24.99 36.52
N ASP A 309 0.63 -24.25 37.50
CA ASP A 309 -0.71 -23.68 37.46
C ASP A 309 -0.67 -22.34 36.71
N SER A 310 -1.75 -21.99 36.00
CA SER A 310 -1.83 -20.71 35.30
C SER A 310 -1.84 -19.53 36.27
N LEU A 311 -1.07 -18.49 35.96
CA LEU A 311 -1.11 -17.23 36.70
C LEU A 311 -2.49 -16.55 36.60
N PRO A 312 -2.83 -15.65 37.56
CA PRO A 312 -4.01 -14.80 37.44
C PRO A 312 -4.02 -14.06 36.10
N GLY A 313 -5.11 -14.20 35.33
CA GLY A 313 -5.21 -13.67 33.97
C GLY A 313 -4.91 -14.68 32.85
N GLY A 314 -4.48 -15.91 33.17
CA GLY A 314 -4.37 -17.01 32.19
C GLY A 314 -3.25 -16.84 31.16
N SER A 315 -3.33 -17.59 30.05
CA SER A 315 -2.44 -17.40 28.89
C SER A 315 -2.57 -15.99 28.31
N LEU A 316 -1.51 -15.52 27.65
CA LEU A 316 -1.52 -14.29 26.87
C LEU A 316 -1.69 -14.65 25.39
N GLU A 317 -2.71 -14.11 24.72
CA GLU A 317 -2.84 -14.29 23.26
C GLU A 317 -1.66 -13.63 22.54
N LEU A 318 -1.11 -14.27 21.51
CA LEU A 318 0.11 -13.81 20.84
C LEU A 318 -0.04 -12.38 20.30
N LYS A 319 -1.20 -12.04 19.72
CA LYS A 319 -1.49 -10.68 19.25
C LYS A 319 -1.42 -9.59 20.34
N PHE A 320 -1.56 -9.95 21.62
CA PHE A 320 -1.40 -9.05 22.77
C PHE A 320 -0.05 -9.17 23.47
N ALA A 321 0.78 -10.13 23.05
CA ALA A 321 2.14 -10.32 23.52
C ALA A 321 3.15 -9.46 22.76
N PHE A 322 2.79 -8.96 21.57
CA PHE A 322 3.68 -8.11 20.78
C PHE A 322 3.92 -6.76 21.45
N PHE A 323 5.19 -6.32 21.51
CA PHE A 323 5.61 -5.03 22.06
C PHE A 323 5.04 -4.71 23.45
N ASN A 324 4.91 -5.73 24.32
CA ASN A 324 4.31 -5.60 25.65
C ASN A 324 5.38 -5.76 26.76
N PRO A 325 6.25 -4.76 26.98
CA PRO A 325 7.30 -4.84 27.99
C PRO A 325 6.73 -4.92 29.41
N GLN A 326 5.54 -4.36 29.64
CA GLN A 326 4.88 -4.33 30.95
C GLN A 326 4.58 -5.74 31.46
N ALA A 327 4.15 -6.64 30.58
CA ALA A 327 3.87 -8.03 30.95
C ALA A 327 5.10 -8.77 31.50
N VAL A 328 6.30 -8.50 30.95
CA VAL A 328 7.56 -9.08 31.46
C VAL A 328 8.04 -8.35 32.71
N ALA A 329 7.86 -7.03 32.79
CA ALA A 329 8.19 -6.24 33.98
C ALA A 329 7.39 -6.68 35.22
N ASP A 330 6.11 -7.04 35.03
CA ASP A 330 5.22 -7.46 36.12
C ASP A 330 5.43 -8.93 36.53
N ASP A 331 5.51 -9.84 35.55
CA ASP A 331 5.51 -11.28 35.81
C ASP A 331 6.94 -11.88 35.94
N GLY A 332 7.98 -11.14 35.53
CA GLY A 332 9.33 -11.69 35.33
C GLY A 332 9.40 -12.60 34.10
N ILE A 333 10.47 -13.39 33.97
CA ILE A 333 10.69 -14.24 32.78
C ILE A 333 10.28 -15.70 33.02
N GLU A 334 10.33 -16.17 34.27
CA GLU A 334 10.11 -17.55 34.64
C GLU A 334 8.73 -18.09 34.22
N PRO A 335 7.62 -17.35 34.36
CA PRO A 335 6.32 -17.85 33.93
C PRO A 335 6.22 -18.13 32.44
N TYR A 336 6.83 -17.28 31.62
CA TYR A 336 6.88 -17.45 30.16
C TYR A 336 7.79 -18.61 29.77
N LEU A 337 8.98 -18.73 30.38
CA LEU A 337 9.90 -19.84 30.12
C LEU A 337 9.29 -21.21 30.49
N ARG A 338 8.51 -21.30 31.58
CA ARG A 338 7.73 -22.52 31.88
C ARG A 338 6.64 -22.77 30.85
N GLY A 339 5.97 -21.72 30.38
CA GLY A 339 4.98 -21.81 29.31
C GLY A 339 5.57 -22.36 28.00
N LEU A 340 6.69 -21.79 27.54
CA LEU A 340 7.40 -22.28 26.35
C LEU A 340 7.84 -23.74 26.48
N PHE A 341 8.20 -24.16 27.69
CA PHE A 341 8.53 -25.55 27.97
C PHE A 341 7.34 -26.51 27.84
N GLN A 342 6.13 -26.06 28.21
CA GLN A 342 4.91 -26.88 28.22
C GLN A 342 4.10 -26.80 26.92
N SER A 343 4.27 -25.73 26.14
CA SER A 343 3.58 -25.53 24.87
C SER A 343 4.26 -26.33 23.75
N GLN A 344 3.46 -27.07 22.98
CA GLN A 344 3.87 -27.60 21.68
C GLN A 344 3.86 -26.47 20.66
N SER A 345 4.86 -26.40 19.78
CA SER A 345 4.79 -25.48 18.64
C SER A 345 3.77 -25.97 17.60
N GLU A 346 3.30 -25.05 16.76
CA GLU A 346 2.64 -25.43 15.51
C GLU A 346 3.65 -26.06 14.53
N GLU A 347 3.14 -26.74 13.52
CA GLU A 347 3.93 -27.44 12.52
C GLU A 347 4.66 -26.48 11.57
N ILE A 348 5.80 -26.90 11.01
CA ILE A 348 6.35 -26.21 9.83
C ILE A 348 5.60 -26.70 8.60
N ASP A 349 4.56 -25.98 8.22
CA ASP A 349 3.75 -26.30 7.06
C ASP A 349 3.23 -25.06 6.34
N ALA A 350 2.28 -25.24 5.42
CA ALA A 350 1.71 -24.14 4.65
C ALA A 350 0.72 -23.28 5.43
N PHE A 351 0.42 -23.56 6.71
CA PHE A 351 -0.60 -22.87 7.50
C PHE A 351 0.02 -21.88 8.49
N VAL A 352 -0.71 -20.78 8.73
CA VAL A 352 -0.30 -19.73 9.66
C VAL A 352 -1.50 -19.23 10.46
N ILE A 353 -1.33 -19.08 11.77
CA ILE A 353 -2.37 -18.61 12.69
C ILE A 353 -2.83 -17.17 12.39
N ASP A 354 -4.10 -16.89 12.68
CA ASP A 354 -4.71 -15.58 12.44
C ASP A 354 -4.03 -14.44 13.22
N ASP A 355 -3.44 -14.72 14.40
CA ASP A 355 -2.73 -13.72 15.21
C ASP A 355 -1.65 -12.95 14.43
N VAL A 356 -1.01 -13.60 13.45
CA VAL A 356 -0.01 -12.95 12.57
C VAL A 356 -0.45 -12.88 11.11
N ARG A 357 -1.45 -13.65 10.69
CA ARG A 357 -2.01 -13.60 9.32
C ARG A 357 -3.01 -12.46 9.12
N ASN A 358 -3.73 -12.06 10.17
CA ASN A 358 -4.72 -10.96 10.11
C ASN A 358 -4.52 -9.90 11.19
N PHE A 359 -3.85 -10.22 12.30
CA PHE A 359 -3.77 -9.35 13.48
C PHE A 359 -2.34 -8.91 13.83
N LEU A 360 -1.38 -9.04 12.90
CA LEU A 360 0.01 -8.68 13.17
C LEU A 360 0.06 -7.20 13.58
N PHE A 361 0.46 -6.95 14.83
CA PHE A 361 0.56 -5.64 15.49
C PHE A 361 -0.74 -4.82 15.59
N GLY A 362 -1.91 -5.44 15.45
CA GLY A 362 -3.19 -4.77 15.72
C GLY A 362 -4.37 -5.34 14.94
N PRO A 363 -5.59 -4.81 15.15
CA PRO A 363 -6.75 -5.21 14.36
C PRO A 363 -6.68 -4.68 12.91
N PRO A 364 -7.17 -5.45 11.91
CA PRO A 364 -7.35 -4.96 10.54
C PRO A 364 -8.06 -3.60 10.48
N GLY A 365 -7.56 -2.69 9.63
CA GLY A 365 -8.10 -1.33 9.50
C GLY A 365 -7.72 -0.36 10.63
N ALA A 366 -7.00 -0.83 11.66
CA ALA A 366 -6.48 -0.03 12.78
C ALA A 366 -5.01 -0.35 13.09
N GLY A 367 -4.24 -0.81 12.08
CA GLY A 367 -2.81 -1.12 12.19
C GLY A 367 -2.45 -2.60 12.00
N GLY A 368 -3.42 -3.51 11.94
CA GLY A 368 -3.19 -4.94 11.69
C GLY A 368 -2.62 -5.23 10.30
N LEU A 369 -1.69 -6.19 10.21
CA LEU A 369 -1.01 -6.61 8.98
C LEU A 369 -1.16 -8.14 8.74
N ASP A 370 -0.74 -8.58 7.56
CA ASP A 370 -0.63 -9.99 7.16
C ASP A 370 0.84 -10.38 6.98
N LEU A 371 1.41 -11.08 7.98
CA LEU A 371 2.82 -11.49 7.99
C LEU A 371 3.16 -12.42 6.81
N PRO A 372 2.37 -13.46 6.48
CA PRO A 372 2.58 -14.25 5.28
C PRO A 372 2.60 -13.45 3.98
N ALA A 373 1.65 -12.53 3.77
CA ALA A 373 1.63 -11.68 2.58
C ALA A 373 2.87 -10.78 2.52
N ILE A 374 3.33 -10.25 3.66
CA ILE A 374 4.58 -9.49 3.78
C ILE A 374 5.79 -10.37 3.46
N ASN A 375 5.85 -11.63 3.88
CA ASN A 375 6.96 -12.54 3.57
C ASN A 375 7.07 -12.77 2.06
N ILE A 376 5.95 -13.04 1.39
CA ILE A 376 5.92 -13.24 -0.07
C ILE A 376 6.34 -11.95 -0.77
N GLN A 377 5.78 -10.81 -0.37
CA GLN A 377 6.06 -9.50 -0.97
C GLN A 377 7.53 -9.10 -0.75
N ARG A 378 8.11 -9.39 0.41
CA ARG A 378 9.53 -9.17 0.73
C ARG A 378 10.44 -10.07 -0.10
N GLY A 379 10.04 -11.33 -0.35
CA GLY A 379 10.75 -12.19 -1.30
C GLY A 379 10.77 -11.62 -2.71
N ARG A 380 9.66 -11.04 -3.18
CA ARG A 380 9.58 -10.35 -4.48
C ARG A 380 10.45 -9.09 -4.53
N ASP A 381 10.46 -8.31 -3.46
CA ASP A 381 11.33 -7.14 -3.27
C ASP A 381 12.83 -7.48 -3.33
N PHE A 382 13.22 -8.66 -2.83
CA PHE A 382 14.60 -9.15 -2.83
C PHE A 382 15.00 -9.82 -4.16
N GLY A 383 14.12 -9.81 -5.16
CA GLY A 383 14.39 -10.44 -6.44
C GLY A 383 14.51 -11.97 -6.33
N LEU A 384 13.86 -12.60 -5.35
CA LEU A 384 13.97 -14.05 -5.16
C LEU A 384 13.37 -14.82 -6.35
N PRO A 385 13.98 -15.97 -6.73
CA PRO A 385 13.52 -16.79 -7.83
C PRO A 385 12.17 -17.45 -7.53
N SER A 386 11.58 -18.07 -8.56
CA SER A 386 10.49 -19.01 -8.32
C SER A 386 11.00 -20.23 -7.54
N TYR A 387 10.08 -20.93 -6.89
CA TYR A 387 10.36 -22.17 -6.18
C TYR A 387 11.11 -23.19 -7.05
N ASN A 388 10.67 -23.41 -8.29
CA ASN A 388 11.34 -24.35 -9.20
C ASN A 388 12.75 -23.89 -9.59
N GLN A 389 12.97 -22.59 -9.80
CA GLN A 389 14.30 -22.09 -10.08
C GLN A 389 15.21 -22.21 -8.83
N ALA A 390 14.71 -21.91 -7.63
CA ALA A 390 15.43 -22.12 -6.38
C ALA A 390 15.82 -23.60 -6.19
N ARG A 391 14.94 -24.55 -6.53
CA ARG A 391 15.28 -25.98 -6.51
C ARG A 391 16.46 -26.29 -7.41
N LEU A 392 16.47 -25.77 -8.64
CA LEU A 392 17.58 -25.97 -9.57
C LEU A 392 18.89 -25.36 -9.05
N ASP A 393 18.84 -24.15 -8.49
CA ASP A 393 20.00 -23.45 -7.91
C ASP A 393 20.65 -24.28 -6.79
N PHE A 394 19.83 -24.96 -5.98
CA PHE A 394 20.29 -25.83 -4.87
C PHE A 394 20.41 -27.32 -5.25
N GLY A 395 20.45 -27.63 -6.55
CA GLY A 395 20.75 -28.96 -7.09
C GLY A 395 19.63 -30.00 -6.94
N LEU A 396 18.39 -29.54 -6.73
CA LEU A 396 17.18 -30.35 -6.69
C LEU A 396 16.45 -30.32 -8.05
N PRO A 397 15.75 -31.39 -8.45
CA PRO A 397 14.95 -31.36 -9.67
C PRO A 397 13.73 -30.44 -9.49
N ALA A 398 13.43 -29.63 -10.50
CA ALA A 398 12.16 -28.91 -10.59
C ALA A 398 10.99 -29.90 -10.55
N VAL A 399 9.90 -29.51 -9.88
CA VAL A 399 8.66 -30.27 -9.85
C VAL A 399 7.81 -29.93 -11.08
N THR A 400 6.97 -30.87 -11.50
CA THR A 400 6.10 -30.70 -12.68
C THR A 400 4.60 -30.68 -12.35
N SER A 401 4.25 -30.87 -11.08
CA SER A 401 2.87 -30.81 -10.59
C SER A 401 2.82 -30.49 -9.09
N PHE A 402 1.72 -29.89 -8.62
CA PHE A 402 1.53 -29.51 -7.22
C PHE A 402 1.61 -30.69 -6.24
N SER A 403 1.22 -31.90 -6.68
CA SER A 403 1.31 -33.12 -5.87
C SER A 403 2.73 -33.70 -5.72
N GLU A 404 3.72 -33.18 -6.45
CA GLU A 404 5.13 -33.50 -6.22
C GLU A 404 5.76 -32.63 -5.11
N ILE A 405 5.08 -31.54 -4.71
CA ILE A 405 5.53 -30.65 -3.63
C ILE A 405 5.15 -31.26 -2.28
N THR A 406 3.89 -31.68 -2.15
CA THR A 406 3.30 -32.11 -0.87
C THR A 406 2.43 -33.35 -1.03
N SER A 407 2.48 -34.22 -0.02
CA SER A 407 1.60 -35.37 0.11
C SER A 407 0.19 -35.01 0.60
N ASP A 408 -0.03 -33.79 1.10
CA ASP A 408 -1.35 -33.29 1.49
C ASP A 408 -2.14 -32.82 0.24
N PRO A 409 -3.21 -33.56 -0.15
CA PRO A 409 -3.99 -33.20 -1.34
C PRO A 409 -4.73 -31.86 -1.19
N VAL A 410 -5.01 -31.39 0.03
CA VAL A 410 -5.65 -30.09 0.26
C VAL A 410 -4.67 -28.96 0.02
N VAL A 411 -3.42 -29.09 0.51
CA VAL A 411 -2.38 -28.09 0.25
C VAL A 411 -2.05 -28.04 -1.25
N ALA A 412 -1.87 -29.19 -1.90
CA ALA A 412 -1.63 -29.24 -3.35
C ALA A 412 -2.75 -28.56 -4.15
N MET A 413 -4.03 -28.82 -3.81
CA MET A 413 -5.19 -28.17 -4.43
C MET A 413 -5.22 -26.65 -4.17
N ARG A 414 -4.85 -26.19 -2.97
CA ARG A 414 -4.79 -24.76 -2.65
C ARG A 414 -3.67 -24.05 -3.42
N LEU A 415 -2.51 -24.68 -3.56
CA LEU A 415 -1.43 -24.16 -4.39
C LEU A 415 -1.85 -24.06 -5.86
N GLU A 416 -2.51 -25.10 -6.39
CA GLU A 416 -3.06 -25.08 -7.75
C GLU A 416 -4.09 -23.97 -7.94
N ALA A 417 -5.00 -23.80 -6.97
CA ALA A 417 -6.00 -22.74 -7.00
C ALA A 417 -5.39 -21.33 -6.95
N ALA A 418 -4.31 -21.15 -6.18
CA ALA A 418 -3.64 -19.86 -6.07
C ALA A 418 -2.79 -19.54 -7.31
N TYR A 419 -1.93 -20.45 -7.75
CA TYR A 419 -0.89 -20.17 -8.75
C TYR A 419 -1.24 -20.62 -10.18
N GLY A 420 -2.05 -21.66 -10.35
CA GLY A 420 -2.37 -22.26 -11.65
C GLY A 420 -1.21 -23.01 -12.33
N ASP A 421 0.02 -22.54 -12.16
CA ASP A 421 1.26 -23.14 -12.68
C ASP A 421 2.31 -23.27 -11.57
N VAL A 422 2.99 -24.42 -11.52
CA VAL A 422 4.03 -24.72 -10.52
C VAL A 422 5.27 -23.82 -10.68
N ASP A 423 5.51 -23.30 -11.87
CA ASP A 423 6.67 -22.43 -12.15
C ASP A 423 6.48 -20.99 -11.61
N LEU A 424 5.26 -20.63 -11.19
CA LEU A 424 4.94 -19.31 -10.63
C LEU A 424 5.04 -19.26 -9.10
N ILE A 425 5.24 -20.38 -8.42
CA ILE A 425 5.23 -20.46 -6.95
C ILE A 425 6.38 -19.62 -6.38
N ASP A 426 6.07 -18.74 -5.42
CA ASP A 426 7.08 -17.99 -4.68
C ASP A 426 7.88 -18.94 -3.77
N VAL A 427 9.20 -18.77 -3.70
CA VAL A 427 10.09 -19.73 -3.02
C VAL A 427 9.71 -20.00 -1.55
N TRP A 428 9.24 -18.98 -0.83
CA TRP A 428 8.80 -19.17 0.55
C TRP A 428 7.61 -20.13 0.64
N VAL A 429 6.61 -19.92 -0.21
CA VAL A 429 5.37 -20.71 -0.26
C VAL A 429 5.63 -22.15 -0.66
N GLY A 430 6.46 -22.35 -1.69
CA GLY A 430 6.84 -23.68 -2.13
C GLY A 430 7.67 -24.42 -1.08
N GLY A 431 8.61 -23.74 -0.42
CA GLY A 431 9.49 -24.34 0.57
C GLY A 431 8.80 -24.79 1.86
N ILE A 432 7.84 -24.02 2.39
CA ILE A 432 7.05 -24.42 3.56
C ILE A 432 6.01 -25.51 3.23
N ALA A 433 5.62 -25.65 1.96
CA ALA A 433 4.66 -26.66 1.53
C ALA A 433 5.30 -28.04 1.32
N GLU A 434 6.63 -28.13 1.21
CA GLU A 434 7.31 -29.41 0.96
C GLU A 434 7.12 -30.41 2.10
N ASP A 435 6.89 -31.68 1.74
CA ASP A 435 6.96 -32.78 2.71
C ASP A 435 8.32 -32.80 3.41
N HIS A 436 8.32 -32.96 4.74
CA HIS A 436 9.54 -32.95 5.53
C HIS A 436 10.50 -34.07 5.13
N VAL A 437 11.79 -33.76 5.11
CA VAL A 437 12.82 -34.79 5.05
C VAL A 437 12.74 -35.63 6.33
N ALA A 438 12.84 -36.96 6.19
CA ALA A 438 12.72 -37.86 7.32
C ALA A 438 13.72 -37.53 8.45
N GLY A 439 13.19 -37.17 9.62
CA GLY A 439 13.99 -36.77 10.79
C GLY A 439 14.45 -35.31 10.81
N ALA A 440 13.96 -34.48 9.88
CA ALA A 440 14.08 -33.03 9.87
C ALA A 440 12.69 -32.40 10.14
N GLN A 441 12.62 -31.07 10.22
CA GLN A 441 11.38 -30.30 10.33
C GLN A 441 11.05 -29.53 9.05
N VAL A 442 11.89 -29.63 8.01
CA VAL A 442 11.74 -28.90 6.76
C VAL A 442 11.85 -29.84 5.56
N GLY A 443 11.29 -29.40 4.42
CA GLY A 443 11.44 -30.08 3.15
C GLY A 443 12.84 -29.98 2.52
N PRO A 444 13.10 -30.73 1.44
CA PRO A 444 14.40 -30.79 0.78
C PRO A 444 15.04 -29.45 0.42
N LEU A 445 14.26 -28.48 -0.09
CA LEU A 445 14.78 -27.18 -0.52
C LEU A 445 15.25 -26.35 0.68
N PHE A 446 14.40 -26.21 1.70
CA PHE A 446 14.75 -25.44 2.89
C PHE A 446 15.82 -26.13 3.73
N GLN A 447 15.87 -27.48 3.76
CA GLN A 447 17.00 -28.20 4.34
C GLN A 447 18.32 -27.79 3.67
N LYS A 448 18.35 -27.68 2.34
CA LYS A 448 19.54 -27.28 1.58
C LYS A 448 19.96 -25.84 1.84
N ILE A 449 19.02 -24.89 1.79
CA ILE A 449 19.32 -23.46 1.98
C ILE A 449 19.80 -23.18 3.40
N ILE A 450 19.10 -23.74 4.41
CA ILE A 450 19.47 -23.53 5.82
C ILE A 450 20.79 -24.23 6.13
N ALA A 451 21.03 -25.44 5.61
CA ALA A 451 22.31 -26.12 5.81
C ALA A 451 23.48 -25.35 5.17
N ASP A 452 23.31 -24.84 3.95
CA ASP A 452 24.33 -24.00 3.30
C ASP A 452 24.69 -22.79 4.16
N GLN A 453 23.69 -22.04 4.63
CA GLN A 453 23.93 -20.84 5.44
C GLN A 453 24.68 -21.17 6.74
N PHE A 454 24.21 -22.14 7.52
CA PHE A 454 24.86 -22.49 8.78
C PHE A 454 26.24 -23.16 8.57
N GLU A 455 26.48 -23.85 7.46
CA GLU A 455 27.83 -24.32 7.12
C GLU A 455 28.77 -23.14 6.87
N ARG A 456 28.36 -22.15 6.06
CA ARG A 456 29.16 -20.94 5.78
C ARG A 456 29.40 -20.09 7.03
N SER A 457 28.36 -19.86 7.84
CA SER A 457 28.47 -19.12 9.11
C SER A 457 29.36 -19.82 10.14
N ARG A 458 29.54 -21.15 10.06
CA ARG A 458 30.47 -21.91 10.90
C ARG A 458 31.90 -21.87 10.37
N ASP A 459 32.05 -22.17 9.08
CA ASP A 459 33.36 -22.44 8.47
C ASP A 459 34.08 -21.13 8.13
N GLY A 460 33.34 -20.06 7.82
CA GLY A 460 33.84 -18.69 7.63
C GLY A 460 33.98 -17.87 8.91
N ASP A 461 33.73 -18.46 10.09
CA ASP A 461 33.87 -17.77 11.39
C ASP A 461 35.19 -18.11 12.09
N ARG A 462 36.13 -17.15 12.10
CA ARG A 462 37.42 -17.30 12.80
C ARG A 462 37.24 -17.45 14.31
N PHE A 463 36.19 -16.89 14.89
CA PHE A 463 35.83 -17.07 16.29
C PHE A 463 34.74 -18.13 16.50
N TYR A 464 34.62 -19.12 15.61
CA TYR A 464 33.83 -20.32 15.91
C TYR A 464 34.42 -21.03 17.13
N PHE A 465 33.56 -21.54 18.01
CA PHE A 465 34.00 -21.99 19.34
C PHE A 465 34.93 -23.22 19.31
N GLU A 466 34.91 -24.00 18.24
CA GLU A 466 35.84 -25.13 18.06
C GLU A 466 37.16 -24.73 17.39
N ASN A 467 37.32 -23.47 16.96
CA ASN A 467 38.51 -22.97 16.27
C ASN A 467 39.67 -22.59 17.23
N GLY A 468 39.90 -23.38 18.28
CA GLY A 468 41.13 -23.32 19.10
C GLY A 468 41.33 -22.08 19.98
N GLN A 469 40.33 -21.20 20.12
CA GLN A 469 40.41 -19.97 20.94
C GLN A 469 40.13 -20.19 22.44
N PHE A 470 39.55 -21.35 22.80
CA PHE A 470 39.16 -21.69 24.18
C PHE A 470 40.15 -22.66 24.82
N THR A 471 40.34 -22.54 26.13
CA THR A 471 41.02 -23.58 26.92
C THR A 471 40.18 -24.86 26.95
N ALA A 472 40.81 -25.99 27.27
CA ALA A 472 40.07 -27.25 27.42
C ALA A 472 38.96 -27.19 28.49
N ALA A 473 39.11 -26.36 29.53
CA ALA A 473 38.09 -26.18 30.56
C ALA A 473 36.90 -25.34 30.07
N GLU A 474 37.18 -24.24 29.35
CA GLU A 474 36.15 -23.39 28.75
C GLU A 474 35.40 -24.13 27.64
N LEU A 475 36.12 -24.89 26.79
CA LEU A 475 35.49 -25.70 25.76
C LEU A 475 34.59 -26.78 26.38
N ALA A 476 35.00 -27.40 27.49
CA ALA A 476 34.16 -28.34 28.22
C ALA A 476 32.94 -27.67 28.88
N LEU A 477 33.04 -26.42 29.34
CA LEU A 477 31.91 -25.63 29.83
C LEU A 477 30.91 -25.35 28.70
N ILE A 478 31.41 -24.90 27.55
CA ILE A 478 30.60 -24.62 26.35
C ILE A 478 29.91 -25.91 25.91
N GLN A 479 30.65 -26.96 25.58
CA GLN A 479 30.13 -28.24 25.09
C GLN A 479 29.20 -28.96 26.10
N GLY A 480 29.36 -28.69 27.39
CA GLY A 480 28.50 -29.21 28.45
C GLY A 480 27.23 -28.40 28.69
N THR A 481 27.08 -27.22 28.08
CA THR A 481 25.90 -26.37 28.23
C THR A 481 24.83 -26.74 27.21
N THR A 482 23.67 -27.13 27.72
CA THR A 482 22.41 -27.22 26.96
C THR A 482 21.50 -26.03 27.27
N LEU A 483 20.48 -25.76 26.44
CA LEU A 483 19.46 -24.75 26.74
C LEU A 483 18.76 -25.02 28.08
N THR A 484 18.48 -26.29 28.39
CA THR A 484 17.96 -26.67 29.71
C THR A 484 18.90 -26.21 30.83
N SER A 485 20.19 -26.54 30.74
CA SER A 485 21.15 -26.19 31.78
C SER A 485 21.35 -24.67 31.92
N LEU A 486 21.18 -23.92 30.82
CA LEU A 486 21.24 -22.47 30.78
C LEU A 486 20.04 -21.85 31.52
N ILE A 487 18.84 -22.39 31.31
CA ILE A 487 17.62 -21.96 32.00
C ILE A 487 17.71 -22.28 33.50
N GLU A 488 18.02 -23.52 33.87
CA GLU A 488 18.03 -23.96 35.27
C GLU A 488 19.09 -23.22 36.11
N ARG A 489 20.18 -22.71 35.51
CA ARG A 489 21.23 -21.99 36.25
C ARG A 489 21.02 -20.48 36.36
N ASN A 490 20.12 -19.90 35.55
CA ASN A 490 19.84 -18.46 35.51
C ASN A 490 18.41 -18.11 35.94
N THR A 491 17.65 -19.10 36.41
CA THR A 491 16.26 -18.95 36.86
C THR A 491 15.99 -19.84 38.07
N SER A 492 14.77 -19.76 38.61
CA SER A 492 14.27 -20.68 39.63
C SER A 492 13.67 -21.99 39.07
N ILE A 493 13.66 -22.16 37.74
CA ILE A 493 13.07 -23.33 37.08
C ILE A 493 13.96 -24.56 37.29
N THR A 494 13.36 -25.70 37.59
CA THR A 494 14.08 -26.97 37.78
C THR A 494 13.27 -28.14 37.20
N GLY A 495 13.94 -29.25 36.91
CA GLY A 495 13.27 -30.49 36.51
C GLY A 495 12.81 -30.48 35.06
N MET A 496 13.44 -29.66 34.22
CA MET A 496 13.21 -29.66 32.78
C MET A 496 13.77 -30.95 32.15
N ASN A 497 13.33 -31.27 30.93
CA ASN A 497 13.88 -32.39 30.19
C ASN A 497 15.31 -32.10 29.72
N SER A 498 16.02 -33.12 29.23
CA SER A 498 17.42 -32.98 28.82
C SER A 498 17.65 -32.04 27.62
N ASN A 499 16.62 -31.83 26.80
CA ASN A 499 16.65 -30.96 25.62
C ASN A 499 15.37 -30.12 25.60
N ALA A 500 15.50 -28.84 25.94
CA ALA A 500 14.40 -27.91 26.09
C ALA A 500 13.58 -27.71 24.80
N PHE A 501 14.12 -28.06 23.62
CA PHE A 501 13.43 -27.94 22.33
C PHE A 501 12.39 -29.02 22.05
N LEU A 502 12.33 -30.07 22.87
CA LEU A 502 11.38 -31.18 22.71
C LEU A 502 10.42 -31.23 23.90
N LEU A 503 9.21 -31.75 23.72
CA LEU A 503 8.27 -31.98 24.84
C LEU A 503 8.56 -33.27 25.61
N SER A 504 9.31 -34.22 25.03
CA SER A 504 9.62 -35.49 25.67
C SER A 504 11.09 -35.89 25.47
N GLY A 505 11.72 -36.37 26.54
CA GLY A 505 13.13 -36.78 26.57
C GLY A 505 13.55 -37.24 27.97
N ALA A 506 14.43 -38.24 28.07
CA ALA A 506 14.90 -38.73 29.36
C ALA A 506 15.87 -37.71 29.98
N GLY A 507 15.46 -37.09 31.08
CA GLY A 507 16.30 -36.14 31.83
C GLY A 507 17.60 -36.80 32.30
N THR A 508 18.73 -36.27 31.83
CA THR A 508 20.02 -36.42 32.49
C THR A 508 20.46 -35.05 32.93
N SER A 509 20.54 -34.83 34.25
CA SER A 509 21.15 -33.62 34.80
C SER A 509 22.58 -33.47 34.27
N PRO A 510 22.99 -32.26 33.86
CA PRO A 510 24.37 -32.00 33.46
C PRO A 510 25.32 -32.32 34.61
N THR A 511 26.49 -32.88 34.29
CA THR A 511 27.61 -33.03 35.23
C THR A 511 28.14 -31.66 35.66
N ALA A 512 28.57 -31.55 36.91
CA ALA A 512 29.10 -30.33 37.53
C ALA A 512 30.06 -29.54 36.61
N ASN A 513 29.83 -28.23 36.52
CA ASN A 513 30.62 -27.31 35.71
C ASN A 513 32.11 -27.36 36.09
N PRO A 514 33.03 -27.48 35.12
CA PRO A 514 34.46 -27.33 35.38
C PRO A 514 34.76 -25.90 35.84
N THR A 515 35.70 -25.77 36.78
CA THR A 515 36.19 -24.46 37.25
C THR A 515 36.91 -23.74 36.11
N LEU A 516 36.53 -22.48 35.83
CA LEU A 516 37.18 -21.64 34.82
C LEU A 516 38.69 -21.50 35.13
N ALA A 517 39.53 -21.79 34.14
CA ALA A 517 40.98 -21.62 34.20
C ALA A 517 41.41 -20.37 33.43
N THR A 518 42.35 -19.61 33.99
CA THR A 518 42.71 -18.26 33.52
C THR A 518 43.56 -18.27 32.24
N ILE A 519 43.08 -17.64 31.16
CA ILE A 519 43.92 -17.08 30.08
C ILE A 519 43.36 -15.70 29.69
N VAL A 520 44.24 -14.71 29.60
CA VAL A 520 43.93 -13.42 28.95
C VAL A 520 44.20 -13.60 27.46
N SER A 521 43.16 -13.85 26.66
CA SER A 521 43.26 -13.59 25.22
C SER A 521 43.38 -12.08 25.02
N THR A 522 44.17 -11.64 24.05
CA THR A 522 44.22 -10.21 23.66
C THR A 522 43.61 -9.98 22.27
N ASP A 523 43.13 -11.04 21.63
CA ASP A 523 42.43 -11.01 20.35
C ASP A 523 40.95 -11.31 20.62
N TYR A 524 40.11 -10.32 20.37
CA TYR A 524 38.68 -10.35 20.58
C TYR A 524 37.98 -9.89 19.31
N ARG A 525 36.81 -10.46 19.05
CA ARG A 525 35.94 -10.00 17.97
C ARG A 525 35.51 -8.55 18.21
N THR A 526 35.51 -7.73 17.16
CA THR A 526 34.92 -6.38 17.20
C THR A 526 33.40 -6.46 17.44
N ALA A 527 32.76 -5.33 17.73
CA ALA A 527 31.30 -5.29 17.88
C ALA A 527 30.58 -5.42 16.53
N ASP A 528 31.19 -4.92 15.45
CA ASP A 528 30.64 -4.90 14.09
C ASP A 528 31.04 -6.11 13.24
N GLY A 529 31.75 -7.10 13.81
CA GLY A 529 32.21 -8.28 13.09
C GLY A 529 33.41 -8.05 12.15
N SER A 530 33.88 -6.82 11.96
CA SER A 530 35.03 -6.51 11.11
C SER A 530 36.32 -7.24 11.53
N GLY A 531 37.10 -7.67 10.53
CA GLY A 531 38.34 -8.43 10.74
C GLY A 531 38.14 -9.85 11.26
N ASN A 532 36.90 -10.38 11.21
CA ASN A 532 36.65 -11.78 11.53
C ASN A 532 37.11 -12.69 10.39
N ASN A 533 36.74 -12.39 9.14
CA ASN A 533 37.33 -13.03 7.96
C ASN A 533 38.72 -12.40 7.67
N LEU A 534 39.75 -13.25 7.55
CA LEU A 534 41.15 -12.83 7.37
C LEU A 534 41.52 -12.47 5.92
N LEU A 535 40.78 -12.99 4.94
CA LEU A 535 40.99 -12.72 3.53
C LEU A 535 40.28 -11.42 3.11
N ASP A 536 39.04 -11.26 3.58
CA ASP A 536 38.21 -10.07 3.41
C ASP A 536 37.72 -9.57 4.79
N PRO A 537 38.39 -8.57 5.40
CA PRO A 537 38.01 -8.04 6.71
C PRO A 537 36.60 -7.43 6.79
N SER A 538 35.94 -7.13 5.67
CA SER A 538 34.55 -6.62 5.64
C SER A 538 33.51 -7.72 5.56
N ALA A 539 33.87 -8.93 5.11
CA ALA A 539 32.91 -9.98 4.85
C ALA A 539 32.19 -10.42 6.15
N GLY A 540 30.86 -10.37 6.13
CA GLY A 540 29.98 -10.68 7.26
C GLY A 540 29.94 -9.62 8.36
N ALA A 541 30.59 -8.48 8.18
CA ALA A 541 30.48 -7.36 9.11
C ALA A 541 29.11 -6.67 9.00
N THR A 542 28.78 -5.84 10.00
CA THR A 542 27.59 -4.98 9.96
C THR A 542 27.61 -4.10 8.70
N ASN A 543 26.46 -3.97 8.04
CA ASN A 543 26.20 -3.30 6.77
C ASN A 543 26.80 -3.97 5.53
N ASP A 544 27.35 -5.19 5.65
CA ASP A 544 27.71 -5.98 4.49
C ASP A 544 26.45 -6.41 3.70
N ASN A 545 26.59 -6.60 2.39
CA ASN A 545 25.48 -7.02 1.55
C ASN A 545 25.14 -8.49 1.79
N LEU A 546 23.85 -8.81 1.74
CA LEU A 546 23.41 -10.20 1.74
C LEU A 546 23.91 -10.91 0.48
N ALA A 547 24.39 -12.13 0.66
CA ALA A 547 24.91 -12.93 -0.44
C ALA A 547 23.80 -13.30 -1.46
N LEU A 548 24.11 -13.13 -2.74
CA LEU A 548 23.27 -13.54 -3.88
C LEU A 548 23.77 -14.88 -4.44
N ASN A 549 23.69 -15.95 -3.65
CA ASN A 549 24.12 -17.31 -4.03
C ASN A 549 23.05 -18.11 -4.81
N PHE A 550 22.15 -17.42 -5.50
CA PHE A 550 21.00 -17.98 -6.23
C PHE A 550 20.71 -17.15 -7.49
N THR A 551 19.79 -17.61 -8.33
CA THR A 551 19.35 -16.91 -9.53
C THR A 551 18.49 -15.69 -9.17
N VAL A 552 19.01 -14.48 -9.36
CA VAL A 552 18.28 -13.22 -9.17
C VAL A 552 17.22 -13.03 -10.25
N SER A 553 16.00 -12.68 -9.85
CA SER A 553 14.79 -12.69 -10.71
C SER A 553 13.97 -11.39 -10.67
N TYR A 554 14.63 -10.25 -10.48
CA TYR A 554 14.00 -8.93 -10.68
C TYR A 554 13.30 -8.84 -12.05
N GLY A 555 12.17 -8.14 -12.13
CA GLY A 555 11.33 -8.06 -13.34
C GLY A 555 12.04 -7.47 -14.57
N ASP A 556 12.99 -6.55 -14.35
CA ASP A 556 13.90 -5.99 -15.35
C ASP A 556 15.31 -6.63 -15.32
N GLY A 557 15.50 -7.62 -14.46
CA GLY A 557 16.75 -8.33 -14.22
C GLY A 557 17.68 -7.68 -13.20
N TYR A 558 17.34 -6.52 -12.62
CA TYR A 558 18.25 -5.86 -11.67
C TYR A 558 17.62 -5.00 -10.58
N PHE A 559 16.39 -4.50 -10.70
CA PHE A 559 15.81 -3.57 -9.72
C PHE A 559 14.31 -3.76 -9.47
N THR A 560 13.50 -3.87 -10.53
CA THR A 560 12.04 -3.97 -10.44
C THR A 560 11.64 -5.23 -9.66
N PRO A 561 10.79 -5.15 -8.63
CA PRO A 561 10.40 -6.32 -7.84
C PRO A 561 9.96 -7.52 -8.68
N ALA A 562 10.32 -8.71 -8.23
CA ALA A 562 10.04 -9.96 -8.95
C ALA A 562 8.56 -10.34 -8.91
N GLY A 563 8.15 -11.23 -9.82
CA GLY A 563 6.84 -11.89 -9.75
C GLY A 563 5.64 -11.01 -10.13
N ALA A 564 5.82 -10.05 -11.04
CA ALA A 564 4.72 -9.25 -11.58
C ALA A 564 3.64 -10.09 -12.32
N ASP A 565 4.00 -11.29 -12.74
CA ASP A 565 3.15 -12.31 -13.35
C ASP A 565 2.53 -13.29 -12.34
N ARG A 566 2.86 -13.15 -11.05
CA ARG A 566 2.37 -14.02 -9.97
C ARG A 566 1.12 -13.43 -9.31
N PRO A 567 0.25 -14.27 -8.70
CA PRO A 567 -0.94 -13.81 -7.98
C PRO A 567 -0.64 -12.83 -6.85
N GLY A 568 -1.66 -12.11 -6.38
CA GLY A 568 -1.54 -11.18 -5.26
C GLY A 568 -1.11 -11.89 -3.97
N THR A 569 -0.24 -11.28 -3.16
CA THR A 569 0.32 -11.96 -1.97
C THR A 569 -0.72 -12.19 -0.88
N ARG A 570 -1.68 -11.27 -0.70
CA ARG A 570 -2.84 -11.48 0.19
C ARG A 570 -3.79 -12.55 -0.33
N GLU A 571 -3.96 -12.65 -1.66
CA GLU A 571 -4.76 -13.72 -2.27
C GLU A 571 -4.13 -15.10 -2.01
N ILE A 572 -2.81 -15.21 -2.13
CA ILE A 572 -2.06 -16.43 -1.80
C ILE A 572 -2.21 -16.76 -0.31
N SER A 573 -2.02 -15.78 0.58
CA SER A 573 -2.20 -15.94 2.04
C SER A 573 -3.60 -16.46 2.40
N ASN A 574 -4.65 -15.89 1.81
CA ASN A 574 -6.03 -16.34 2.02
C ASN A 574 -6.28 -17.75 1.50
N THR A 575 -5.73 -18.10 0.34
CA THR A 575 -6.03 -19.36 -0.35
C THR A 575 -5.25 -20.52 0.26
N VAL A 576 -3.96 -20.32 0.54
CA VAL A 576 -3.05 -21.38 0.95
C VAL A 576 -2.96 -21.47 2.47
N MET A 577 -2.81 -20.32 3.15
CA MET A 577 -2.20 -20.27 4.49
C MET A 577 -3.17 -20.15 5.66
N ALA A 578 -4.47 -20.07 5.40
CA ALA A 578 -5.47 -20.00 6.45
C ALA A 578 -5.47 -21.27 7.33
N GLN A 579 -5.10 -21.09 8.60
CA GLN A 579 -5.14 -22.12 9.62
C GLN A 579 -6.47 -22.10 10.38
N SER A 580 -7.30 -23.12 10.18
CA SER A 580 -8.63 -23.20 10.81
C SER A 580 -8.63 -23.87 12.20
N ALA A 581 -7.55 -24.59 12.52
CA ALA A 581 -7.35 -25.27 13.80
C ALA A 581 -5.85 -25.48 14.04
N SER A 582 -5.46 -25.65 15.31
CA SER A 582 -4.08 -26.03 15.66
C SER A 582 -3.66 -27.31 14.92
N VAL A 583 -2.47 -27.26 14.34
CA VAL A 583 -1.71 -28.34 13.71
C VAL A 583 -0.43 -28.51 14.54
N PRO A 584 -0.48 -29.28 15.65
CA PRO A 584 0.68 -29.43 16.52
C PRO A 584 1.83 -30.10 15.79
N ASN A 585 3.05 -29.58 15.99
CA ASN A 585 4.26 -30.09 15.33
C ASN A 585 4.43 -31.60 15.55
N SER A 586 4.56 -32.35 14.45
CA SER A 586 4.65 -33.80 14.45
C SER A 586 5.96 -34.34 15.02
N GLY A 587 7.01 -33.52 15.07
CA GLY A 587 8.29 -33.79 15.74
C GLY A 587 8.24 -33.65 17.27
N GLY A 588 7.16 -33.08 17.82
CA GLY A 588 6.99 -32.85 19.25
C GLY A 588 7.91 -31.76 19.80
N THR A 589 8.20 -30.73 19.00
CA THR A 589 8.98 -29.56 19.43
C THR A 589 8.20 -28.70 20.42
N SER A 590 8.93 -28.12 21.38
CA SER A 590 8.37 -27.19 22.36
C SER A 590 8.36 -25.75 21.82
N GLY A 591 7.73 -24.83 22.55
CA GLY A 591 7.76 -23.39 22.24
C GLY A 591 9.19 -22.82 22.19
N PHE A 592 10.16 -23.40 22.91
CA PHE A 592 11.56 -22.98 22.82
C PHE A 592 12.14 -23.14 21.42
N PHE A 593 11.70 -24.13 20.65
CA PHE A 593 12.21 -24.35 19.30
C PHE A 593 11.91 -23.16 18.39
N VAL A 594 10.69 -22.60 18.50
CA VAL A 594 10.25 -21.43 17.73
C VAL A 594 11.03 -20.18 18.11
N PHE A 595 11.00 -19.82 19.39
CA PHE A 595 11.58 -18.55 19.85
C PHE A 595 13.10 -18.57 19.91
N TRP A 596 13.75 -19.74 19.98
CA TRP A 596 15.19 -19.84 19.74
C TRP A 596 15.53 -19.62 18.27
N GLY A 597 14.73 -20.18 17.34
CA GLY A 597 14.87 -19.88 15.92
C GLY A 597 14.78 -18.38 15.63
N GLN A 598 13.79 -17.71 16.22
CA GLN A 598 13.62 -16.25 16.14
C GLN A 598 14.79 -15.48 16.80
N LEU A 599 15.29 -15.93 17.95
CA LEU A 599 16.46 -15.32 18.59
C LEU A 599 17.72 -15.40 17.72
N LEU A 600 17.86 -16.49 16.94
CA LEU A 600 18.97 -16.64 15.98
C LEU A 600 18.83 -15.74 14.76
N ASP A 601 17.59 -15.52 14.28
CA ASP A 601 17.31 -14.53 13.24
C ASP A 601 17.83 -13.14 13.68
N HIS A 602 17.60 -12.79 14.95
CA HIS A 602 18.07 -11.53 15.54
C HIS A 602 19.60 -11.45 15.76
N ASP A 603 20.33 -12.54 15.53
CA ASP A 603 21.78 -12.60 15.59
C ASP A 603 22.43 -12.71 14.20
N LEU A 604 21.64 -13.07 13.18
CA LEU A 604 22.13 -13.36 11.82
C LEU A 604 21.78 -12.26 10.84
N ASP A 605 20.56 -11.73 10.88
CA ASP A 605 20.17 -10.67 9.97
C ASP A 605 19.23 -9.60 10.55
N LEU A 606 19.30 -8.42 9.95
CA LEU A 606 18.36 -7.32 10.16
C LEU A 606 18.24 -6.53 8.87
N THR A 607 17.13 -6.74 8.15
CA THR A 607 16.82 -6.04 6.90
C THR A 607 15.52 -5.25 7.05
N PRO A 608 15.55 -4.07 7.69
CA PRO A 608 14.32 -3.34 7.94
C PRO A 608 13.72 -2.83 6.64
N GLY A 609 12.39 -2.64 6.65
CA GLY A 609 11.74 -1.80 5.65
C GLY A 609 12.39 -0.42 5.64
N GLY A 610 12.47 0.20 4.47
CA GLY A 610 12.98 1.55 4.40
C GLY A 610 12.02 2.58 5.00
N VAL A 611 12.53 3.80 5.04
CA VAL A 611 11.85 5.03 5.43
C VAL A 611 10.56 5.27 4.66
N SER A 612 9.50 5.90 5.20
CA SER A 612 8.62 6.64 4.26
C SER A 612 9.39 7.82 3.66
N ASN A 613 9.13 8.16 2.39
CA ASN A 613 9.60 9.38 1.73
C ASN A 613 8.80 10.62 2.18
N ASP A 614 7.86 10.44 3.12
CA ASP A 614 7.06 11.52 3.67
C ASP A 614 7.91 12.41 4.58
N LEU A 615 8.23 13.61 4.08
CA LEU A 615 8.67 14.71 4.93
C LEU A 615 7.45 15.20 5.70
N ASN A 616 7.42 14.96 7.01
CA ASN A 616 6.41 15.50 7.92
C ASN A 616 6.82 16.90 8.36
N ILE A 617 5.85 17.79 8.48
CA ILE A 617 6.03 19.07 9.17
C ILE A 617 5.25 18.94 10.48
N ASP A 618 5.96 18.83 11.61
CA ASP A 618 5.39 18.35 12.87
C ASP A 618 4.69 19.49 13.64
N GLY A 619 3.48 19.19 14.14
CA GLY A 619 2.57 20.11 14.83
C GLY A 619 1.14 20.06 14.29
N SER A 620 0.15 20.40 15.12
CA SER A 620 -1.21 20.75 14.64
C SER A 620 -1.25 22.17 14.04
N ALA A 621 -0.25 22.98 14.37
CA ALA A 621 -0.02 24.33 13.85
C ALA A 621 1.41 24.83 14.13
N TYR A 622 1.95 25.68 13.27
CA TYR A 622 3.19 26.44 13.47
C TYR A 622 2.88 27.94 13.61
N VAL A 623 3.43 28.59 14.64
CA VAL A 623 3.30 30.04 14.85
C VAL A 623 4.61 30.72 14.51
N ASP A 624 4.59 31.60 13.51
CA ASP A 624 5.77 32.39 13.15
C ASP A 624 6.16 33.32 14.32
N PRO A 625 7.37 33.17 14.90
CA PRO A 625 7.79 33.95 16.06
C PRO A 625 8.03 35.43 15.76
N VAL A 626 8.13 35.82 14.48
CA VAL A 626 8.34 37.19 14.01
C VAL A 626 7.03 37.87 13.64
N THR A 627 6.17 37.19 12.88
CA THR A 627 4.91 37.77 12.39
C THR A 627 3.69 37.41 13.24
N ASN A 628 3.82 36.41 14.12
CA ASN A 628 2.77 35.88 14.98
C ASN A 628 1.55 35.34 14.19
N VAL A 629 1.79 34.92 12.94
CA VAL A 629 0.82 34.24 12.07
C VAL A 629 0.90 32.73 12.31
N THR A 630 -0.26 32.10 12.41
CA THR A 630 -0.40 30.65 12.62
C THR A 630 -0.70 29.95 11.30
N TYR A 631 0.05 28.90 11.01
CA TYR A 631 -0.11 28.00 9.88
C TYR A 631 -0.60 26.65 10.45
N GLU A 632 -1.89 26.31 10.33
CA GLU A 632 -2.45 25.02 10.81
C GLU A 632 -2.36 23.92 9.74
N TYR A 633 -2.30 22.65 10.16
CA TYR A 633 -2.19 21.50 9.27
C TYR A 633 -3.44 20.62 9.40
N THR A 634 -4.18 20.43 8.31
CA THR A 634 -5.51 19.79 8.33
C THR A 634 -5.51 18.29 8.66
N SER A 635 -4.34 17.67 8.94
CA SER A 635 -4.25 16.26 9.34
C SER A 635 -3.18 15.93 10.39
N GLY A 636 -2.56 16.93 11.04
CA GLY A 636 -1.42 16.70 11.93
C GLY A 636 -0.13 16.26 11.21
N LYS A 637 -0.13 16.21 9.87
CA LYS A 637 1.05 16.03 8.99
C LYS A 637 0.82 16.75 7.66
N VAL A 638 1.84 17.43 7.14
CA VAL A 638 1.95 17.75 5.70
C VAL A 638 2.89 16.71 5.13
N ASN A 639 2.42 15.85 4.23
CA ASN A 639 3.28 14.89 3.54
C ASN A 639 3.79 15.53 2.23
N VAL A 640 5.08 15.83 2.17
CA VAL A 640 5.74 16.22 0.92
C VAL A 640 6.60 15.05 0.43
N LEU A 641 6.26 14.49 -0.73
CA LEU A 641 7.11 13.52 -1.40
C LEU A 641 8.35 14.24 -1.94
N LEU A 642 9.54 13.72 -1.64
CA LEU A 642 10.82 14.26 -2.11
C LEU A 642 10.91 14.35 -3.65
N GLY A 643 10.09 13.59 -4.38
CA GLY A 643 9.96 13.68 -5.84
C GLY A 643 11.20 13.23 -6.62
N HIS A 644 12.25 12.77 -5.93
CA HIS A 644 13.49 12.22 -6.49
C HIS A 644 14.12 11.20 -5.53
N GLU A 645 14.99 10.34 -6.04
CA GLU A 645 15.79 9.40 -5.25
C GLU A 645 16.77 10.14 -4.32
N VAL A 646 16.95 9.63 -3.10
CA VAL A 646 17.90 10.17 -2.12
C VAL A 646 19.22 9.43 -2.23
N TYR A 647 20.30 10.13 -2.58
CA TYR A 647 21.62 9.53 -2.74
C TYR A 647 22.44 9.67 -1.45
N SER A 648 23.07 8.58 -1.01
CA SER A 648 24.00 8.59 0.12
C SER A 648 25.24 9.43 -0.21
N GLY A 649 25.69 10.24 0.75
CA GLY A 649 26.89 11.08 0.59
C GLY A 649 26.75 12.29 -0.35
N ALA A 650 25.54 12.61 -0.81
CA ALA A 650 25.25 13.78 -1.65
C ALA A 650 24.38 14.82 -0.91
N GLU A 651 24.48 16.10 -1.30
CA GLU A 651 23.50 17.11 -0.87
C GLU A 651 22.20 16.90 -1.67
N ASN A 652 21.16 16.42 -0.99
CA ASN A 652 19.84 16.23 -1.57
C ASN A 652 18.99 17.47 -1.29
N VAL A 653 18.51 18.15 -2.33
CA VAL A 653 17.82 19.45 -2.22
C VAL A 653 16.39 19.33 -2.74
N ILE A 654 15.40 19.56 -1.87
CA ILE A 654 13.98 19.58 -2.22
C ILE A 654 13.67 20.84 -3.02
N LEU A 655 13.23 20.67 -4.28
CA LEU A 655 12.82 21.75 -5.17
C LEU A 655 11.48 21.43 -5.85
N PRO A 656 10.56 22.40 -5.96
CA PRO A 656 10.62 23.78 -5.47
C PRO A 656 10.38 23.92 -3.95
N ALA A 657 10.54 25.13 -3.40
CA ALA A 657 10.27 25.41 -1.99
C ALA A 657 8.84 25.01 -1.58
N ILE A 658 8.72 24.42 -0.39
CA ILE A 658 7.46 23.97 0.20
C ILE A 658 6.65 25.19 0.65
N GLN A 659 5.41 25.30 0.17
CA GLN A 659 4.51 26.40 0.51
C GLN A 659 3.55 25.97 1.61
N LEU A 660 3.55 26.68 2.74
CA LEU A 660 2.53 26.53 3.78
C LEU A 660 1.42 27.55 3.57
N ALA A 661 0.22 27.04 3.31
CA ALA A 661 -1.00 27.83 3.24
C ALA A 661 -1.51 28.13 4.67
N GLN A 662 -2.13 29.29 4.84
CA GLN A 662 -2.86 29.60 6.07
C GLN A 662 -4.17 28.81 6.08
N ASP A 663 -4.50 28.11 7.16
CA ASP A 663 -5.81 27.44 7.26
C ASP A 663 -6.91 28.47 7.57
N GLU A 664 -7.98 28.45 6.76
CA GLU A 664 -9.25 29.14 7.02
C GLU A 664 -10.37 28.14 7.39
N SER A 665 -10.06 26.90 7.81
CA SER A 665 -11.06 25.86 8.06
C SER A 665 -11.76 25.97 9.44
N GLU A 666 -12.92 26.64 9.46
CA GLU A 666 -13.90 26.63 10.56
C GLU A 666 -14.62 25.26 10.77
N SER A 667 -14.07 24.13 10.31
CA SER A 667 -14.88 22.92 10.05
C SER A 667 -15.18 22.01 11.27
N GLY A 668 -14.49 22.17 12.40
CA GLY A 668 -14.67 21.29 13.56
C GLY A 668 -16.06 21.35 14.20
N HIS A 669 -16.76 22.49 14.18
CA HIS A 669 -18.03 22.62 14.91
C HIS A 669 -19.29 22.42 14.08
N VAL A 670 -19.13 22.29 12.77
CA VAL A 670 -20.25 22.37 11.83
C VAL A 670 -20.81 20.98 11.62
N PHE A 671 -22.05 20.75 12.05
CA PHE A 671 -22.69 19.45 11.93
C PHE A 671 -23.76 19.40 10.83
N ALA A 672 -24.14 20.54 10.25
CA ALA A 672 -25.08 20.58 9.12
C ALA A 672 -24.81 21.72 8.13
N HIS A 673 -25.00 21.44 6.84
CA HIS A 673 -24.88 22.39 5.73
C HIS A 673 -26.15 22.43 4.89
N PHE A 674 -26.57 23.65 4.52
CA PHE A 674 -27.69 23.88 3.62
C PHE A 674 -27.27 24.85 2.52
N SER A 675 -27.44 24.47 1.26
CA SER A 675 -27.25 25.39 0.14
C SER A 675 -28.54 26.13 -0.18
N GLY A 676 -28.43 27.40 -0.50
CA GLY A 676 -29.57 28.23 -0.87
C GLY A 676 -29.25 29.24 -1.96
N ASP A 677 -30.31 29.79 -2.54
CA ASP A 677 -30.24 30.83 -3.55
C ASP A 677 -31.42 31.78 -3.41
N ILE A 678 -31.12 33.05 -3.08
CA ILE A 678 -32.14 34.10 -3.03
C ILE A 678 -32.36 34.60 -4.45
N LYS A 679 -33.34 34.01 -5.12
CA LYS A 679 -33.63 34.28 -6.54
C LYS A 679 -34.22 35.67 -6.81
N PHE A 680 -34.90 36.26 -5.83
CA PHE A 680 -35.60 37.54 -6.00
C PHE A 680 -35.35 38.50 -4.82
N PRO A 681 -35.15 39.81 -5.08
CA PRO A 681 -34.97 40.81 -4.04
C PRO A 681 -36.09 40.79 -2.98
N GLY A 682 -35.72 40.58 -1.72
CA GLY A 682 -36.65 40.63 -0.58
C GLY A 682 -37.55 39.41 -0.41
N LEU A 683 -37.41 38.36 -1.23
CA LEU A 683 -38.10 37.10 -1.03
C LEU A 683 -37.22 36.17 -0.17
N PRO A 684 -37.64 35.78 1.04
CA PRO A 684 -36.86 34.88 1.88
C PRO A 684 -36.74 33.47 1.29
N GLN A 685 -35.64 32.80 1.59
CA GLN A 685 -35.58 31.35 1.55
C GLN A 685 -35.79 30.80 2.96
N THR A 686 -36.60 29.75 3.07
CA THR A 686 -36.92 29.11 4.36
C THR A 686 -36.45 27.66 4.32
N PHE A 687 -35.78 27.23 5.39
CA PHE A 687 -35.40 25.84 5.65
C PHE A 687 -36.19 25.36 6.86
N ASP A 688 -36.92 24.27 6.68
CA ASP A 688 -37.68 23.64 7.76
C ASP A 688 -36.80 22.55 8.38
N ILE A 689 -36.56 22.63 9.68
CA ILE A 689 -35.70 21.68 10.41
C ILE A 689 -36.47 21.10 11.60
N SER A 690 -36.13 19.88 12.00
CA SER A 690 -36.65 19.27 13.23
C SER A 690 -35.51 19.03 14.21
N VAL A 691 -35.67 19.49 15.45
CA VAL A 691 -34.75 19.19 16.54
C VAL A 691 -35.36 18.07 17.35
N SER A 692 -34.80 16.86 17.23
CA SER A 692 -35.32 15.66 17.88
C SER A 692 -34.50 15.31 19.14
N ALA A 693 -35.05 14.43 19.99
CA ALA A 693 -34.31 13.87 21.12
C ALA A 693 -33.48 12.62 20.75
N SER A 694 -33.60 12.12 19.51
CA SER A 694 -32.76 11.02 19.01
C SER A 694 -31.42 11.52 18.51
N ASP A 695 -31.40 12.71 17.91
CA ASP A 695 -30.22 13.20 17.17
C ASP A 695 -29.45 14.25 17.96
N PHE A 696 -30.03 14.68 19.09
CA PHE A 696 -29.43 15.63 20.03
C PHE A 696 -29.54 15.12 21.46
N SER A 697 -28.40 15.10 22.17
CA SER A 697 -28.35 14.99 23.62
C SER A 697 -28.31 16.40 24.22
N MET A 698 -29.14 16.67 25.23
CA MET A 698 -29.29 18.03 25.77
C MET A 698 -29.26 18.06 27.29
N ALA A 699 -28.62 19.08 27.86
CA ALA A 699 -28.75 19.45 29.26
C ALA A 699 -30.13 20.08 29.57
N GLU A 700 -30.43 20.29 30.86
CA GLU A 700 -31.71 20.86 31.31
C GLU A 700 -31.92 22.29 30.77
N GLY A 701 -32.80 22.46 29.78
CA GLY A 701 -33.17 23.76 29.21
C GLY A 701 -33.00 23.92 27.69
N GLY A 702 -32.46 22.93 26.97
CA GLY A 702 -32.27 22.95 25.52
C GLY A 702 -30.80 22.96 25.08
N ILE A 703 -30.55 23.06 23.78
CA ILE A 703 -29.22 23.13 23.18
C ILE A 703 -29.02 24.45 22.44
N LYS A 704 -27.85 25.07 22.59
CA LYS A 704 -27.47 26.29 21.85
C LYS A 704 -26.85 25.89 20.51
N ILE A 705 -27.48 26.33 19.42
CA ILE A 705 -27.00 26.09 18.05
C ILE A 705 -26.69 27.43 17.40
N GLY A 706 -25.51 27.53 16.79
CA GLY A 706 -25.10 28.65 15.96
C GLY A 706 -25.55 28.46 14.51
N TRP A 707 -25.94 29.54 13.85
CA TRP A 707 -26.37 29.56 12.45
C TRP A 707 -25.58 30.63 11.70
N LYS A 708 -24.72 30.21 10.77
CA LYS A 708 -23.88 31.10 9.96
C LYS A 708 -24.34 31.09 8.51
N VAL A 709 -24.59 32.25 7.90
CA VAL A 709 -24.93 32.40 6.47
C VAL A 709 -23.79 33.06 5.73
N ILE A 710 -23.25 32.36 4.74
CA ILE A 710 -22.08 32.76 3.96
C ILE A 710 -22.50 32.89 2.49
N ALA A 711 -22.27 34.04 1.88
CA ALA A 711 -22.49 34.20 0.44
C ALA A 711 -21.42 33.41 -0.34
N THR A 712 -21.82 32.62 -1.35
CA THR A 712 -20.87 31.82 -2.14
C THR A 712 -20.07 32.70 -3.12
N GLY A 713 -18.91 32.23 -3.58
CA GLY A 713 -18.07 32.95 -4.54
C GLY A 713 -18.84 33.43 -5.78
N GLY A 714 -18.78 34.74 -6.06
CA GLY A 714 -19.51 35.37 -7.17
C GLY A 714 -20.97 35.76 -6.88
N SER A 715 -21.48 35.47 -5.69
CA SER A 715 -22.81 35.91 -5.23
C SER A 715 -22.81 37.40 -4.92
N SER A 716 -23.90 38.09 -5.28
CA SER A 716 -24.14 39.50 -4.88
C SER A 716 -24.91 39.62 -3.55
N LEU A 717 -25.09 38.51 -2.84
CA LEU A 717 -25.85 38.45 -1.60
C LEU A 717 -25.08 39.14 -0.47
N ASP A 718 -25.76 40.06 0.20
CA ASP A 718 -25.36 40.61 1.51
C ASP A 718 -26.30 39.97 2.56
N PRO A 719 -25.85 38.96 3.32
CA PRO A 719 -26.74 38.16 4.14
C PRO A 719 -27.27 38.94 5.35
N ALA A 720 -28.60 38.96 5.51
CA ALA A 720 -29.21 39.44 6.75
C ALA A 720 -29.08 38.38 7.87
N ALA A 721 -29.18 38.79 9.12
CA ALA A 721 -29.18 37.86 10.25
C ALA A 721 -30.38 36.92 10.19
N VAL A 722 -30.11 35.63 10.37
CA VAL A 722 -31.10 34.54 10.33
C VAL A 722 -32.24 34.79 11.31
N LEU A 723 -33.46 34.50 10.87
CA LEU A 723 -34.65 34.47 11.73
C LEU A 723 -35.08 33.02 11.94
N ILE A 724 -35.40 32.67 13.19
CA ILE A 724 -35.78 31.31 13.58
C ILE A 724 -37.17 31.37 14.17
N PHE A 725 -38.15 30.72 13.55
CA PHE A 725 -39.52 30.63 14.05
C PHE A 725 -39.80 29.22 14.55
N ASN A 726 -40.53 29.07 15.65
CA ASN A 726 -41.04 27.76 16.06
C ASN A 726 -42.27 27.35 15.22
N SER A 727 -42.73 26.12 15.39
CA SER A 727 -43.93 25.56 14.73
C SER A 727 -45.23 26.34 14.97
N GLN A 728 -45.27 27.26 15.94
CA GLN A 728 -46.40 28.16 16.18
C GLN A 728 -46.25 29.51 15.46
N GLY A 729 -45.21 29.68 14.64
CA GLY A 729 -44.88 30.92 13.94
C GLY A 729 -44.33 32.03 14.84
N GLN A 730 -43.89 31.69 16.05
CA GLN A 730 -43.30 32.65 16.99
C GLN A 730 -41.79 32.72 16.81
N LEU A 731 -41.24 33.94 16.77
CA LEU A 731 -39.80 34.14 16.67
C LEU A 731 -39.10 33.64 17.96
N VAL A 732 -38.12 32.75 17.80
CA VAL A 732 -37.30 32.22 18.88
C VAL A 732 -36.32 33.29 19.37
N PRO A 733 -36.16 33.49 20.69
CA PRO A 733 -35.16 34.40 21.22
C PRO A 733 -33.74 34.01 20.79
N ARG A 734 -32.97 34.99 20.30
CA ARG A 734 -31.58 34.81 19.84
C ARG A 734 -30.65 35.40 20.88
N SER A 735 -29.67 34.63 21.34
CA SER A 735 -28.68 35.06 22.34
C SER A 735 -27.58 35.92 21.72
N ILE A 736 -27.19 35.63 20.47
CA ILE A 736 -26.21 36.41 19.69
C ILE A 736 -26.79 36.69 18.31
N VAL A 737 -26.54 37.89 17.80
CA VAL A 737 -26.98 38.32 16.47
C VAL A 737 -25.92 39.24 15.87
N TRP A 738 -25.23 38.75 14.85
CA TRP A 738 -24.31 39.52 14.03
C TRP A 738 -24.85 39.67 12.61
N GLN A 739 -24.82 40.91 12.12
CA GLN A 739 -25.03 41.24 10.72
C GLN A 739 -23.69 41.74 10.21
N ASN A 740 -23.05 40.99 9.31
CA ASN A 740 -21.64 41.14 8.97
C ASN A 740 -20.78 40.84 10.20
N THR A 741 -20.50 39.56 10.41
CA THR A 741 -19.66 39.06 11.51
C THR A 741 -18.35 39.83 11.59
N PRO A 742 -17.93 40.25 12.79
CA PRO A 742 -16.69 40.98 12.98
C PRO A 742 -15.44 40.27 12.43
N SER A 743 -15.46 38.94 12.38
CA SER A 743 -14.36 38.09 11.93
C SER A 743 -14.12 38.10 10.42
N ASP A 744 -15.17 38.06 9.59
CA ASP A 744 -15.05 37.91 8.12
C ASP A 744 -15.74 39.04 7.31
N GLY A 745 -16.53 39.90 7.96
CA GLY A 745 -17.18 41.09 7.39
C GLY A 745 -18.25 40.84 6.31
N ASN A 746 -18.49 39.59 5.89
CA ASN A 746 -19.34 39.23 4.76
C ASN A 746 -20.30 38.05 5.05
N SER A 747 -20.39 37.59 6.31
CA SER A 747 -21.37 36.58 6.72
C SER A 747 -22.28 37.10 7.85
N SER A 748 -23.39 36.41 8.11
CA SER A 748 -24.27 36.72 9.24
C SER A 748 -24.33 35.53 10.20
N PHE A 749 -24.37 35.80 11.50
CA PHE A 749 -24.38 34.76 12.53
C PHE A 749 -25.47 34.99 13.56
N VAL A 750 -26.14 33.92 13.96
CA VAL A 750 -27.14 33.93 15.03
C VAL A 750 -26.95 32.70 15.91
N MET A 751 -27.00 32.90 17.23
CA MET A 751 -27.11 31.79 18.18
C MET A 751 -28.48 31.80 18.84
N ALA A 752 -29.11 30.63 18.94
CA ALA A 752 -30.38 30.46 19.64
C ALA A 752 -30.38 29.16 20.45
N ASN A 753 -31.12 29.18 21.56
CA ASN A 753 -31.36 27.98 22.35
C ASN A 753 -32.62 27.27 21.85
N LEU A 754 -32.47 26.06 21.35
CA LEU A 754 -33.54 25.24 20.79
C LEU A 754 -33.89 24.10 21.76
N THR A 755 -35.16 23.71 21.75
CA THR A 755 -35.71 22.57 22.49
C THR A 755 -36.36 21.61 21.50
N PRO A 756 -36.64 20.35 21.86
CA PRO A 756 -37.22 19.42 20.91
C PRO A 756 -38.50 19.96 20.24
N GLY A 757 -38.53 20.01 18.91
CA GLY A 757 -39.61 20.59 18.11
C GLY A 757 -39.18 21.04 16.71
N ASP A 758 -40.16 21.48 15.91
CA ASP A 758 -39.93 21.93 14.53
C ASP A 758 -39.72 23.44 14.44
N TYR A 759 -38.80 23.85 13.56
CA TYR A 759 -38.38 25.23 13.38
C TYR A 759 -38.27 25.62 11.90
N HIS A 760 -38.54 26.90 11.61
CA HIS A 760 -38.38 27.52 10.31
C HIS A 760 -37.20 28.50 10.34
N ILE A 761 -36.13 28.17 9.63
CA ILE A 761 -34.92 28.99 9.50
C ILE A 761 -35.03 29.84 8.24
N VAL A 762 -35.15 31.15 8.42
CA VAL A 762 -35.45 32.10 7.35
C VAL A 762 -34.21 32.94 7.05
N VAL A 763 -33.74 32.84 5.82
CA VAL A 763 -32.59 33.58 5.28
C VAL A 763 -33.07 34.63 4.27
N THR A 764 -32.58 35.85 4.40
CA THR A 764 -32.89 36.98 3.51
C THR A 764 -31.63 37.76 3.14
N GLY A 765 -31.64 38.45 2.01
CA GLY A 765 -30.61 39.41 1.62
C GLY A 765 -30.95 40.82 2.12
N GLN A 766 -29.96 41.55 2.61
CA GLN A 766 -30.08 42.96 2.95
C GLN A 766 -30.36 43.80 1.71
N ASN A 767 -31.17 44.86 1.86
CA ASN A 767 -31.45 45.83 0.79
C ASN A 767 -31.95 45.21 -0.53
N GLY A 768 -32.47 43.98 -0.50
CA GLY A 768 -32.91 43.25 -1.69
C GLY A 768 -31.77 42.62 -2.50
N THR A 769 -30.61 42.39 -1.90
CA THR A 769 -29.54 41.58 -2.53
C THR A 769 -30.01 40.14 -2.77
N THR A 770 -29.43 39.54 -3.80
CA THR A 770 -29.78 38.20 -4.30
C THR A 770 -28.51 37.43 -4.58
N GLY A 771 -28.65 36.11 -4.64
CA GLY A 771 -27.57 35.20 -5.01
C GLY A 771 -27.46 34.02 -4.06
N SER A 772 -26.50 33.16 -4.39
CA SER A 772 -26.32 31.87 -3.74
C SER A 772 -25.56 32.00 -2.42
N PHE A 773 -25.86 31.10 -1.49
CA PHE A 773 -25.30 31.09 -0.14
C PHE A 773 -25.22 29.67 0.42
N ILE A 774 -24.41 29.53 1.46
CA ILE A 774 -24.34 28.37 2.35
C ILE A 774 -24.83 28.82 3.73
N LEU A 775 -25.75 28.06 4.31
CA LEU A 775 -26.17 28.16 5.70
C LEU A 775 -25.55 26.98 6.46
N GLN A 776 -24.84 27.26 7.55
CA GLN A 776 -24.19 26.27 8.40
C GLN A 776 -24.83 26.26 9.79
N ALA A 777 -25.02 25.06 10.36
CA ALA A 777 -25.40 24.88 11.75
C ALA A 777 -24.20 24.39 12.57
N LEU A 778 -23.91 25.07 13.68
CA LEU A 778 -22.73 24.86 14.51
C LEU A 778 -23.12 24.41 15.91
N LEU A 779 -22.47 23.36 16.41
CA LEU A 779 -22.57 22.95 17.80
C LEU A 779 -21.60 23.80 18.63
N THR A 780 -22.17 24.81 19.29
CA THR A 780 -21.43 25.78 20.08
C THR A 780 -20.66 25.07 21.21
N GLY A 781 -19.32 25.08 21.13
CA GLY A 781 -18.42 24.51 22.13
C GLY A 781 -17.80 23.15 21.81
N ASP A 782 -18.13 22.53 20.68
CA ASP A 782 -17.51 21.29 20.21
C ASP A 782 -16.22 21.55 19.41
N SER A 783 -15.18 22.01 20.10
CA SER A 783 -13.91 22.48 19.48
C SER A 783 -13.07 21.41 18.83
N GLU A 784 -13.49 20.16 18.90
CA GLU A 784 -12.75 19.00 18.39
C GLU A 784 -13.55 18.26 17.31
N GLY A 785 -14.78 18.68 17.03
CA GLY A 785 -15.68 18.05 16.05
C GLY A 785 -16.11 16.64 16.37
N GLY A 786 -16.17 16.32 17.67
CA GLY A 786 -16.59 15.01 18.15
C GLY A 786 -18.10 14.86 18.28
N GLY A 787 -18.89 15.87 17.90
CA GLY A 787 -20.33 15.93 18.06
C GLY A 787 -20.78 16.12 19.51
N THR A 788 -19.88 16.39 20.46
CA THR A 788 -20.23 16.54 21.88
C THR A 788 -19.41 17.63 22.54
N VAL A 789 -20.03 18.38 23.47
CA VAL A 789 -19.33 19.40 24.25
C VAL A 789 -18.91 18.82 25.59
N SER A 790 -17.62 18.52 25.73
CA SER A 790 -17.04 17.88 26.91
C SER A 790 -16.44 18.87 27.91
N VAL A 791 -16.15 18.37 29.11
CA VAL A 791 -15.38 19.12 30.12
C VAL A 791 -14.01 19.50 29.58
N LEU A 792 -13.40 18.67 28.74
CA LEU A 792 -12.10 18.95 28.15
C LEU A 792 -12.16 20.14 27.20
N ASN A 793 -13.22 20.29 26.41
CA ASN A 793 -13.40 21.45 25.51
C ASN A 793 -13.44 22.76 26.31
N VAL A 794 -14.20 22.77 27.42
CA VAL A 794 -14.33 23.96 28.29
C VAL A 794 -13.05 24.24 29.07
N VAL A 795 -12.34 23.22 29.55
CA VAL A 795 -11.06 23.39 30.26
C VAL A 795 -10.01 23.95 29.31
N ARG A 796 -9.91 23.43 28.07
CA ARG A 796 -8.99 23.95 27.05
C ARG A 796 -9.31 25.41 26.71
N ALA A 797 -10.58 25.74 26.49
CA ALA A 797 -11.02 27.13 26.27
C ALA A 797 -10.61 28.05 27.44
N LEU A 798 -10.77 27.58 28.68
CA LEU A 798 -10.38 28.33 29.88
C LEU A 798 -8.86 28.52 29.98
N GLU A 799 -8.07 27.48 29.73
CA GLU A 799 -6.60 27.56 29.70
C GLU A 799 -6.13 28.60 28.68
N HIS A 800 -6.74 28.60 27.49
CA HIS A 800 -6.43 29.55 26.44
C HIS A 800 -6.87 30.99 26.78
N ALA A 801 -8.04 31.19 27.38
CA ALA A 801 -8.50 32.51 27.83
C ALA A 801 -7.63 33.07 28.99
N ILE A 802 -7.14 32.21 29.88
CA ILE A 802 -6.19 32.61 30.93
C ILE A 802 -4.85 33.00 30.30
N ALA A 803 -4.35 32.23 29.35
CA ALA A 803 -3.11 32.53 28.64
C ALA A 803 -3.16 33.88 27.90
N SER A 804 -4.27 34.21 27.24
CA SER A 804 -4.47 35.50 26.56
C SER A 804 -4.54 36.68 27.55
N SER A 805 -5.12 36.49 28.73
CA SER A 805 -5.20 37.53 29.76
C SER A 805 -3.85 37.90 30.40
N ILE A 806 -2.89 36.96 30.42
CA ILE A 806 -1.57 37.12 31.04
C ILE A 806 -0.56 37.76 30.08
N SER A 807 -0.69 37.53 28.77
CA SER A 807 0.25 38.02 27.75
C SER A 807 0.06 39.49 27.38
N GLY A 808 -1.10 40.09 27.67
CA GLY A 808 -1.42 41.48 27.34
C GLY A 808 -1.50 41.78 25.83
N SER A 809 -1.44 40.74 25.01
CA SER A 809 -1.67 40.76 23.58
C SER A 809 -3.01 40.06 23.36
N ALA A 810 -3.96 40.75 22.72
CA ALA A 810 -5.06 40.08 22.05
C ALA A 810 -4.44 39.29 20.89
N SER A 811 -3.95 38.10 21.19
CA SER A 811 -3.42 37.15 20.24
C SER A 811 -4.59 36.67 19.39
N ASN A 812 -4.82 37.37 18.28
CA ASN A 812 -5.67 36.88 17.21
C ASN A 812 -4.99 35.65 16.58
N TYR A 813 -5.79 34.62 16.29
CA TYR A 813 -5.47 33.43 15.48
C TYR A 813 -4.70 32.30 16.15
N LEU A 814 -5.36 31.60 17.08
CA LEU A 814 -5.22 30.15 17.30
C LEU A 814 -6.55 29.48 17.72
N LEU A 815 -7.66 30.22 17.73
CA LEU A 815 -8.83 29.86 18.56
C LEU A 815 -10.19 30.20 17.92
N SER A 816 -10.32 30.31 16.59
CA SER A 816 -11.66 30.47 15.95
C SER A 816 -12.63 29.37 16.38
N ARG A 817 -12.11 28.18 16.68
CA ARG A 817 -12.85 27.04 17.24
C ARG A 817 -13.24 27.17 18.73
N PHE A 818 -12.81 28.21 19.43
CA PHE A 818 -13.20 28.50 20.81
C PHE A 818 -13.89 29.85 20.96
N ASP A 819 -13.75 30.74 19.97
CA ASP A 819 -14.54 31.95 19.79
C ASP A 819 -15.94 31.57 19.29
N VAL A 820 -16.82 31.27 20.24
CA VAL A 820 -18.14 30.70 19.93
C VAL A 820 -19.19 31.75 19.59
N ASP A 821 -18.93 33.01 19.90
CA ASP A 821 -19.77 34.13 19.50
C ASP A 821 -19.29 34.87 18.25
N LEU A 822 -18.14 34.48 17.70
CA LEU A 822 -17.51 34.97 16.48
C LEU A 822 -17.26 36.48 16.50
N ASP A 823 -17.02 37.05 17.69
CA ASP A 823 -16.70 38.46 17.86
C ASP A 823 -15.22 38.78 17.61
N GLY A 824 -14.40 37.74 17.41
CA GLY A 824 -12.97 37.81 17.14
C GLY A 824 -12.10 37.75 18.40
N PHE A 825 -12.69 37.60 19.60
CA PHE A 825 -11.98 37.58 20.87
C PHE A 825 -12.44 36.41 21.76
N LEU A 826 -11.48 35.64 22.29
CA LEU A 826 -11.81 34.64 23.32
C LEU A 826 -11.98 35.31 24.69
N THR A 827 -13.20 35.35 25.22
CA THR A 827 -13.58 36.00 26.46
C THR A 827 -14.25 35.04 27.47
N GLU A 828 -14.59 35.55 28.66
CA GLU A 828 -15.39 34.81 29.64
C GLU A 828 -16.80 34.46 29.09
N SER A 829 -17.31 35.27 28.15
CA SER A 829 -18.60 35.03 27.49
C SER A 829 -18.58 33.73 26.68
N ASP A 830 -17.48 33.46 25.96
CA ASP A 830 -17.31 32.24 25.17
C ASP A 830 -17.35 31.00 26.05
N ILE A 831 -16.64 31.04 27.17
CA ILE A 831 -16.64 29.97 28.16
C ILE A 831 -18.05 29.77 28.73
N GLU A 832 -18.80 30.83 28.97
CA GLU A 832 -20.20 30.75 29.43
C GLU A 832 -21.11 30.10 28.38
N TYR A 833 -20.95 30.46 27.10
CA TYR A 833 -21.73 29.87 26.01
C TYR A 833 -21.38 28.39 25.79
N MET A 834 -20.10 28.03 25.83
CA MET A 834 -19.63 26.63 25.76
C MET A 834 -20.11 25.81 26.96
N ALA A 835 -19.97 26.35 28.18
CA ALA A 835 -20.43 25.70 29.39
C ALA A 835 -21.97 25.51 29.38
N GLY A 836 -22.71 26.39 28.70
CA GLY A 836 -24.15 26.24 28.48
C GLY A 836 -24.53 25.05 27.61
N ASN A 837 -23.61 24.51 26.82
CA ASN A 837 -23.79 23.27 26.04
C ASN A 837 -23.06 22.08 26.64
N LEU A 838 -22.39 22.22 27.80
CA LEU A 838 -21.65 21.13 28.42
C LEU A 838 -22.56 19.90 28.59
N TRP A 839 -22.07 18.72 28.19
CA TRP A 839 -22.82 17.44 28.16
C TRP A 839 -23.90 17.33 27.08
N SER A 840 -24.16 18.39 26.31
CA SER A 840 -24.98 18.34 25.11
C SER A 840 -24.16 17.90 23.90
N GLY A 841 -24.83 17.36 22.89
CA GLY A 841 -24.19 16.86 21.67
C GLY A 841 -25.20 16.56 20.57
N THR A 842 -24.69 16.22 19.40
CA THR A 842 -25.46 15.75 18.26
C THR A 842 -24.76 14.59 17.56
N THR A 843 -25.55 13.64 17.06
CA THR A 843 -25.06 12.56 16.19
C THR A 843 -25.11 12.93 14.72
N LEU A 844 -25.63 14.12 14.39
CA LEU A 844 -25.73 14.61 13.02
C LEU A 844 -24.35 14.95 12.46
N GLN A 845 -24.19 14.72 11.17
CA GLN A 845 -22.99 15.01 10.38
C GLN A 845 -23.44 15.62 9.05
N PRO A 846 -22.55 16.33 8.32
CA PRO A 846 -22.86 16.82 6.97
C PRO A 846 -23.38 15.68 6.07
N ILE A 847 -24.49 15.91 5.37
CA ILE A 847 -25.14 14.89 4.53
C ILE A 847 -24.23 14.41 3.38
N TYR A 848 -24.24 13.12 3.08
CA TYR A 848 -23.49 12.53 1.95
C TYR A 848 -24.41 11.76 0.99
N LEU A 849 -24.00 11.70 -0.28
CA LEU A 849 -24.70 11.01 -1.37
C LEU A 849 -23.73 10.66 -2.50
N SER A 850 -23.68 9.36 -2.85
CA SER A 850 -23.13 8.80 -4.09
C SER A 850 -24.26 8.15 -4.90
N ALA A 851 -24.10 8.05 -6.22
CA ALA A 851 -25.05 7.41 -7.13
C ALA A 851 -24.27 6.84 -8.32
N GLN A 852 -24.64 5.66 -8.81
CA GLN A 852 -24.04 5.01 -9.98
C GLN A 852 -25.01 3.99 -10.62
N LEU A 853 -24.73 3.59 -11.86
CA LEU A 853 -25.37 2.44 -12.48
C LEU A 853 -24.89 1.15 -11.82
N ASP A 854 -25.79 0.25 -11.45
CA ASP A 854 -25.42 -1.03 -10.85
C ASP A 854 -24.65 -1.88 -11.87
N PRO A 855 -23.50 -2.49 -11.50
CA PRO A 855 -22.71 -3.31 -12.41
C PRO A 855 -23.50 -4.46 -13.06
N ALA A 856 -24.58 -4.96 -12.45
CA ALA A 856 -25.44 -5.98 -13.05
C ALA A 856 -26.36 -5.43 -14.15
N SER A 857 -26.57 -4.11 -14.19
CA SER A 857 -27.36 -3.40 -15.21
C SER A 857 -26.51 -2.67 -16.25
N ASP A 858 -25.20 -2.59 -16.01
CA ASP A 858 -24.20 -2.01 -16.90
C ASP A 858 -23.71 -3.08 -17.88
N THR A 859 -24.19 -3.05 -19.12
CA THR A 859 -23.90 -4.10 -20.10
C THR A 859 -22.80 -3.67 -21.04
N GLY A 860 -21.94 -4.61 -21.45
CA GLY A 860 -20.77 -4.29 -22.26
C GLY A 860 -19.61 -3.85 -21.36
N ILE A 861 -19.22 -2.57 -21.42
CA ILE A 861 -18.08 -2.04 -20.65
C ILE A 861 -18.54 -1.55 -19.27
N LEU A 862 -18.18 -2.28 -18.22
CA LEU A 862 -18.53 -1.89 -16.85
C LEU A 862 -17.93 -0.53 -16.46
N GLY A 863 -18.77 0.34 -15.90
CA GLY A 863 -18.44 1.65 -15.34
C GLY A 863 -18.50 2.82 -16.32
N ASP A 864 -18.88 2.59 -17.59
CA ASP A 864 -18.95 3.66 -18.59
C ASP A 864 -20.32 4.36 -18.65
N GLY A 865 -21.33 3.79 -17.98
CA GLY A 865 -22.70 4.33 -17.92
C GLY A 865 -23.50 4.11 -19.20
N ILE A 866 -23.09 3.18 -20.06
CA ILE A 866 -23.74 2.80 -21.31
C ILE A 866 -24.29 1.38 -21.16
N THR A 867 -25.56 1.19 -21.50
CA THR A 867 -26.21 -0.13 -21.40
C THR A 867 -27.13 -0.40 -22.58
N SER A 868 -27.32 -1.67 -22.93
CA SER A 868 -28.30 -2.15 -23.89
C SER A 868 -29.63 -2.52 -23.24
N THR A 869 -29.75 -2.35 -21.92
CA THR A 869 -30.93 -2.74 -21.16
C THR A 869 -31.73 -1.51 -20.74
N ALA A 870 -32.98 -1.42 -21.22
CA ALA A 870 -33.83 -0.26 -20.92
C ALA A 870 -34.28 -0.18 -19.45
N MET A 871 -34.31 -1.29 -18.71
CA MET A 871 -34.57 -1.31 -17.27
C MET A 871 -33.26 -1.52 -16.53
N VAL A 872 -32.81 -0.50 -15.80
CA VAL A 872 -31.55 -0.57 -15.06
C VAL A 872 -31.76 -0.36 -13.57
N HIS A 873 -30.93 -1.01 -12.77
CA HIS A 873 -30.81 -0.73 -11.36
C HIS A 873 -29.78 0.39 -11.16
N LEU A 874 -30.19 1.48 -10.53
CA LEU A 874 -29.30 2.49 -9.99
C LEU A 874 -29.01 2.15 -8.55
N CYS A 875 -27.76 2.22 -8.12
CA CYS A 875 -27.41 2.03 -6.72
C CYS A 875 -26.47 3.15 -6.24
N GLY A 876 -26.42 3.32 -4.93
CA GLY A 876 -25.57 4.33 -4.33
C GLY A 876 -25.64 4.26 -2.81
N VAL A 877 -24.90 5.14 -2.17
CA VAL A 877 -24.87 5.25 -0.72
C VAL A 877 -25.27 6.67 -0.33
N ALA A 878 -26.12 6.81 0.68
CA ALA A 878 -26.53 8.10 1.22
C ALA A 878 -26.42 8.09 2.75
N THR A 879 -26.58 9.25 3.39
CA THR A 879 -26.67 9.32 4.85
C THR A 879 -27.74 8.34 5.38
N PRO A 880 -27.44 7.52 6.40
CA PRO A 880 -28.41 6.60 6.98
C PRO A 880 -29.72 7.27 7.40
N GLY A 881 -30.84 6.67 7.01
CA GLY A 881 -32.16 7.24 7.29
C GLY A 881 -32.57 8.42 6.38
N ALA A 882 -31.69 8.88 5.47
CA ALA A 882 -32.06 9.92 4.51
C ALA A 882 -33.08 9.41 3.49
N LEU A 883 -34.06 10.26 3.15
CA LEU A 883 -34.95 10.08 2.03
C LEU A 883 -34.17 10.35 0.73
N VAL A 884 -33.97 9.32 -0.07
CA VAL A 884 -33.38 9.41 -1.41
C VAL A 884 -34.50 9.43 -2.45
N THR A 885 -34.45 10.38 -3.38
CA THR A 885 -35.35 10.51 -4.51
C THR A 885 -34.57 10.48 -5.82
N VAL A 886 -35.17 9.94 -6.89
CA VAL A 886 -34.59 9.90 -8.23
C VAL A 886 -35.57 10.49 -9.25
N ASP A 887 -35.04 11.31 -10.15
CA ASP A 887 -35.71 11.92 -11.32
C ASP A 887 -34.84 11.56 -12.54
N VAL A 888 -35.35 10.72 -13.43
CA VAL A 888 -34.57 10.03 -14.47
C VAL A 888 -34.34 10.91 -15.70
N ASN A 889 -35.23 11.87 -15.94
CA ASN A 889 -35.21 12.72 -17.14
C ASN A 889 -34.98 14.22 -16.84
N GLY A 890 -34.85 14.58 -15.56
CA GLY A 890 -34.61 15.94 -15.09
C GLY A 890 -35.81 16.87 -15.30
N ASP A 891 -37.03 16.33 -15.43
CA ASP A 891 -38.24 17.12 -15.65
C ASP A 891 -38.85 17.68 -14.35
N GLY A 892 -38.28 17.31 -13.21
CA GLY A 892 -38.71 17.70 -11.87
C GLY A 892 -39.79 16.79 -11.27
N VAL A 893 -40.16 15.70 -11.94
CA VAL A 893 -41.04 14.64 -11.42
C VAL A 893 -40.18 13.54 -10.80
N ILE A 894 -40.51 13.14 -9.58
CA ILE A 894 -39.80 12.06 -8.88
C ILE A 894 -40.30 10.71 -9.43
N ASP A 895 -39.42 9.98 -10.10
CA ASP A 895 -39.67 8.65 -10.66
C ASP A 895 -39.51 7.54 -9.61
N GLY A 896 -38.72 7.78 -8.55
CA GLY A 896 -38.53 6.83 -7.44
C GLY A 896 -38.15 7.52 -6.14
N GLN A 897 -38.57 6.95 -5.01
CA GLN A 897 -38.18 7.43 -3.67
C GLN A 897 -38.05 6.27 -2.67
N MET A 898 -37.09 6.36 -1.75
CA MET A 898 -36.95 5.44 -0.64
C MET A 898 -36.15 6.06 0.51
N ILE A 899 -36.15 5.39 1.66
CA ILE A 899 -35.27 5.75 2.77
C ILE A 899 -34.02 4.87 2.68
N ALA A 900 -32.83 5.48 2.71
CA ALA A 900 -31.56 4.77 2.72
C ALA A 900 -31.48 3.87 3.98
N GLY A 901 -31.14 2.60 3.78
CA GLY A 901 -31.25 1.58 4.84
C GLY A 901 -30.35 1.87 6.06
N MET A 902 -30.88 1.71 7.27
CA MET A 902 -30.08 1.87 8.50
C MET A 902 -29.20 0.64 8.72
N TYR A 903 -27.93 0.69 8.28
CA TYR A 903 -26.90 -0.28 8.64
C TYR A 903 -25.59 0.44 8.99
N GLU A 904 -24.78 -0.19 9.85
CA GLU A 904 -23.61 0.42 10.51
C GLU A 904 -22.46 0.80 9.55
N ASN A 905 -22.51 0.44 8.25
CA ASN A 905 -21.41 0.61 7.28
C ASN A 905 -21.79 1.37 5.99
N GLY A 906 -22.75 2.30 6.11
CA GLY A 906 -23.23 3.13 5.01
C GLY A 906 -24.58 2.66 4.49
N ALA A 907 -25.49 3.62 4.28
CA ALA A 907 -26.87 3.31 3.92
C ALA A 907 -27.00 3.25 2.40
N SER A 908 -26.97 2.04 1.87
CA SER A 908 -27.22 1.82 0.46
C SER A 908 -28.69 2.06 0.11
N TYR A 909 -28.90 2.53 -1.10
CA TYR A 909 -30.20 2.65 -1.74
C TYR A 909 -30.10 2.15 -3.17
N GLY A 910 -31.22 1.75 -3.77
CA GLY A 910 -31.20 1.40 -5.19
C GLY A 910 -32.56 1.37 -5.86
N PHE A 911 -32.66 1.94 -7.05
CA PHE A 911 -33.90 2.13 -7.80
C PHE A 911 -33.85 1.37 -9.11
N ASP A 912 -34.93 0.68 -9.45
CA ASP A 912 -35.14 0.26 -10.84
C ASP A 912 -35.70 1.45 -11.62
N VAL A 913 -34.99 1.89 -12.65
CA VAL A 913 -35.39 2.99 -13.52
C VAL A 913 -35.44 2.56 -14.98
N THR A 914 -36.36 3.17 -15.75
CA THR A 914 -36.47 2.93 -17.18
C THR A 914 -35.76 4.03 -17.95
N LEU A 915 -34.74 3.66 -18.71
CA LEU A 915 -34.04 4.56 -19.63
C LEU A 915 -34.78 4.66 -20.97
N THR A 916 -34.63 5.80 -21.62
CA THR A 916 -35.03 6.00 -23.02
C THR A 916 -33.80 5.98 -23.93
N GLU A 917 -33.96 5.58 -25.18
CA GLU A 917 -32.85 5.47 -26.13
C GLU A 917 -32.05 6.78 -26.22
N GLY A 918 -30.72 6.68 -26.15
CA GLY A 918 -29.81 7.81 -26.04
C GLY A 918 -29.52 8.23 -24.59
N ALA A 919 -29.05 9.47 -24.41
CA ALA A 919 -28.61 9.97 -23.11
C ALA A 919 -29.79 10.36 -22.20
N ASN A 920 -29.76 9.86 -20.97
CA ASN A 920 -30.71 10.14 -19.89
C ASN A 920 -29.98 10.88 -18.76
N HIS A 921 -30.57 11.97 -18.24
CA HIS A 921 -29.96 12.81 -17.21
C HIS A 921 -30.62 12.57 -15.86
N VAL A 922 -30.12 11.56 -15.16
CA VAL A 922 -30.68 11.12 -13.88
C VAL A 922 -30.20 12.05 -12.75
N ILE A 923 -31.13 12.56 -11.96
CA ILE A 923 -30.91 13.40 -10.80
C ILE A 923 -31.29 12.60 -9.55
N VAL A 924 -30.34 12.38 -8.65
CA VAL A 924 -30.57 11.71 -7.36
C VAL A 924 -30.42 12.72 -6.24
N THR A 925 -31.36 12.80 -5.31
CA THR A 925 -31.32 13.73 -4.17
C THR A 925 -31.52 12.99 -2.86
N ALA A 926 -30.65 13.21 -1.89
CA ALA A 926 -30.80 12.72 -0.51
C ALA A 926 -31.24 13.85 0.40
N THR A 927 -32.14 13.56 1.33
CA THR A 927 -32.65 14.49 2.34
C THR A 927 -32.63 13.82 3.71
N ASP A 928 -31.90 14.33 4.69
CA ASP A 928 -31.88 13.76 6.05
C ASP A 928 -33.02 14.29 6.93
N GLU A 929 -33.11 13.79 8.17
CA GLU A 929 -34.16 14.17 9.12
C GLU A 929 -34.01 15.59 9.69
N PHE A 930 -32.81 16.17 9.59
CA PHE A 930 -32.53 17.57 9.95
C PHE A 930 -32.84 18.54 8.81
N GLY A 931 -33.19 18.02 7.61
CA GLY A 931 -33.57 18.78 6.43
C GLY A 931 -32.38 19.15 5.52
N GLN A 932 -31.20 18.58 5.74
CA GLN A 932 -30.07 18.74 4.82
C GLN A 932 -30.41 18.06 3.50
N THR A 933 -29.97 18.66 2.38
CA THR A 933 -30.18 18.08 1.04
C THR A 933 -28.88 18.05 0.24
N LEU A 934 -28.65 16.95 -0.49
CA LEU A 934 -27.54 16.84 -1.44
C LEU A 934 -28.03 16.17 -2.73
N THR A 935 -27.67 16.75 -3.88
CA THR A 935 -28.09 16.27 -5.20
C THR A 935 -26.89 15.82 -6.04
N ARG A 936 -26.99 14.67 -6.69
CA ARG A 936 -26.07 14.13 -7.69
C ARG A 936 -26.75 14.03 -9.05
N LYS A 937 -25.99 14.29 -10.11
CA LYS A 937 -26.46 14.14 -11.50
C LYS A 937 -25.61 13.08 -12.19
N LEU A 938 -26.26 12.13 -12.84
CA LEU A 938 -25.68 11.07 -13.65
C LEU A 938 -26.15 11.23 -15.09
N THR A 939 -25.29 10.87 -16.04
CA THR A 939 -25.69 10.71 -17.44
C THR A 939 -25.56 9.23 -17.77
N LEU A 940 -26.67 8.59 -18.12
CA LEU A 940 -26.71 7.18 -18.51
C LEU A 940 -27.20 7.07 -19.96
N THR A 941 -26.55 6.25 -20.76
CA THR A 941 -26.89 6.09 -22.17
C THR A 941 -27.50 4.72 -22.40
N LEU A 942 -28.75 4.67 -22.87
CA LEU A 942 -29.31 3.44 -23.42
C LEU A 942 -28.97 3.37 -24.89
N ASP A 943 -28.29 2.30 -25.30
CA ASP A 943 -27.97 2.00 -26.69
C ASP A 943 -28.40 0.58 -27.02
N THR A 944 -29.50 0.44 -27.75
CA THR A 944 -30.06 -0.87 -28.15
C THR A 944 -29.70 -1.25 -29.59
N ILE A 945 -28.89 -0.45 -30.27
CA ILE A 945 -28.58 -0.61 -31.69
C ILE A 945 -27.38 -1.56 -31.82
N ALA A 946 -27.57 -2.64 -32.57
CA ALA A 946 -26.46 -3.56 -32.84
C ALA A 946 -25.53 -3.02 -33.93
N PRO A 947 -24.20 -3.23 -33.79
CA PRO A 947 -23.27 -2.87 -34.84
C PRO A 947 -23.53 -3.76 -36.07
N HIS A 948 -23.56 -3.13 -37.25
CA HIS A 948 -23.74 -3.75 -38.55
C HIS A 948 -23.01 -2.98 -39.67
N VAL A 949 -22.80 -3.66 -40.79
CA VAL A 949 -22.21 -3.05 -41.99
C VAL A 949 -23.24 -2.16 -42.67
N VAL A 950 -22.86 -0.92 -42.97
CA VAL A 950 -23.68 0.01 -43.74
C VAL A 950 -23.25 -0.05 -45.21
N ALA A 951 -24.16 -0.45 -46.09
CA ALA A 951 -23.98 -0.35 -47.54
C ALA A 951 -24.78 0.85 -48.06
N THR A 952 -24.14 2.02 -48.16
CA THR A 952 -24.72 3.18 -48.84
C THR A 952 -24.09 3.27 -50.22
N GLY A 953 -24.92 3.13 -51.27
CA GLY A 953 -24.49 3.30 -52.66
C GLY A 953 -23.81 4.65 -52.94
N PRO A 954 -23.45 4.94 -54.20
CA PRO A 954 -22.10 5.26 -54.68
C PRO A 954 -21.49 6.57 -54.12
N SER A 955 -21.44 6.73 -52.81
CA SER A 955 -20.71 7.78 -52.10
C SER A 955 -19.68 7.14 -51.17
N SER A 956 -18.48 6.97 -51.72
CA SER A 956 -17.13 6.82 -51.16
C SER A 956 -16.79 5.99 -49.91
N ASP A 957 -17.69 5.44 -49.09
CA ASP A 957 -17.26 4.71 -47.86
C ASP A 957 -17.87 3.30 -47.68
N GLY A 958 -18.56 2.76 -48.68
CA GLY A 958 -19.04 1.36 -48.72
C GLY A 958 -18.19 0.47 -49.63
N LEU A 959 -17.47 -0.50 -49.06
CA LEU A 959 -16.67 -1.52 -49.73
C LEU A 959 -15.72 -1.02 -50.84
N VAL A 960 -14.58 -0.45 -50.46
CA VAL A 960 -13.52 -0.07 -51.42
C VAL A 960 -12.44 -1.15 -51.47
N VAL A 961 -12.05 -1.50 -52.69
CA VAL A 961 -11.02 -2.49 -53.02
C VAL A 961 -9.87 -1.75 -53.71
N SER A 962 -8.64 -1.85 -53.18
CA SER A 962 -7.47 -1.19 -53.81
C SER A 962 -6.22 -2.08 -53.85
N ALA A 963 -5.62 -2.15 -55.05
CA ALA A 963 -4.35 -2.84 -55.28
C ALA A 963 -3.18 -1.97 -54.82
N ASN A 964 -2.25 -2.56 -54.09
CA ASN A 964 -0.86 -2.13 -54.12
C ASN A 964 0.00 -3.29 -54.62
N THR A 965 1.25 -3.03 -55.03
CA THR A 965 2.07 -3.89 -55.91
C THR A 965 2.33 -5.33 -55.44
N SER A 966 1.75 -5.78 -54.31
CA SER A 966 1.80 -7.16 -53.82
C SER A 966 0.60 -7.61 -52.96
N ASN A 967 -0.34 -6.74 -52.55
CA ASN A 967 -1.46 -7.06 -51.65
C ASN A 967 -2.78 -6.38 -52.10
N PHE A 968 -3.90 -6.89 -51.61
CA PHE A 968 -5.26 -6.38 -51.85
C PHE A 968 -5.84 -5.74 -50.59
N THR A 969 -6.18 -4.45 -50.60
CA THR A 969 -6.78 -3.78 -49.43
C THR A 969 -8.30 -3.74 -49.55
N LEU A 970 -9.02 -4.28 -48.56
CA LEU A 970 -10.47 -4.20 -48.37
C LEU A 970 -10.81 -3.13 -47.34
N GLN A 971 -11.85 -2.34 -47.58
CA GLN A 971 -12.42 -1.40 -46.59
C GLN A 971 -13.89 -1.68 -46.31
N VAL A 972 -14.34 -1.63 -45.05
CA VAL A 972 -15.74 -1.84 -44.64
C VAL A 972 -16.13 -0.79 -43.60
N GLN A 973 -17.30 -0.17 -43.72
CA GLN A 973 -17.81 0.81 -42.76
C GLN A 973 -18.86 0.20 -41.83
N LEU A 974 -18.74 0.51 -40.53
CA LEU A 974 -19.70 0.12 -39.50
C LEU A 974 -20.58 1.32 -39.10
N ASN A 975 -21.83 1.06 -38.73
CA ASN A 975 -22.71 2.09 -38.15
C ASN A 975 -22.25 2.56 -36.76
N GLU A 976 -21.56 1.72 -35.99
CA GLU A 976 -21.06 2.01 -34.64
C GLU A 976 -19.60 1.60 -34.45
N PHE A 977 -19.01 2.02 -33.32
CA PHE A 977 -17.64 1.70 -32.96
C PHE A 977 -17.52 0.26 -32.45
N ALA A 978 -16.42 -0.43 -32.83
CA ALA A 978 -16.06 -1.72 -32.27
C ALA A 978 -14.53 -1.85 -32.13
N PRO A 979 -14.02 -2.58 -31.12
CA PRO A 979 -12.59 -2.82 -30.95
C PRO A 979 -11.96 -3.57 -32.14
N LEU A 980 -10.78 -3.11 -32.57
CA LEU A 980 -10.05 -3.69 -33.71
C LEU A 980 -9.72 -5.18 -33.53
N SER A 981 -9.40 -5.60 -32.30
CA SER A 981 -9.13 -7.00 -31.93
C SER A 981 -10.32 -7.92 -32.22
N ASP A 982 -11.53 -7.43 -31.96
CA ASP A 982 -12.73 -8.26 -31.95
C ASP A 982 -13.29 -8.36 -33.37
N ILE A 983 -13.19 -7.28 -34.15
CA ILE A 983 -13.42 -7.29 -35.60
C ILE A 983 -12.50 -8.31 -36.28
N LEU A 984 -11.22 -8.37 -35.87
CA LEU A 984 -10.24 -9.32 -36.42
C LEU A 984 -10.55 -10.78 -36.04
N ALA A 985 -10.98 -11.03 -34.81
CA ALA A 985 -11.38 -12.36 -34.35
C ALA A 985 -12.65 -12.87 -35.05
N ALA A 986 -13.56 -11.96 -35.44
CA ALA A 986 -14.81 -12.29 -36.12
C ALA A 986 -14.65 -12.55 -37.63
N MET A 987 -13.54 -12.15 -38.24
CA MET A 987 -13.37 -12.21 -39.69
C MET A 987 -12.84 -13.57 -40.18
N THR A 988 -13.53 -14.17 -41.13
CA THR A 988 -13.08 -15.41 -41.83
C THR A 988 -13.21 -15.23 -43.34
N VAL A 989 -12.14 -15.55 -44.08
CA VAL A 989 -12.19 -15.62 -45.55
C VAL A 989 -12.48 -17.06 -45.96
N ILE A 990 -13.55 -17.27 -46.74
CA ILE A 990 -14.01 -18.59 -47.20
C ILE A 990 -13.90 -18.66 -48.73
N GLY A 991 -13.17 -19.64 -49.27
CA GLY A 991 -13.04 -19.87 -50.72
C GLY A 991 -12.46 -21.24 -51.06
N ASN A 992 -12.41 -21.60 -52.35
CA ASN A 992 -11.75 -22.82 -52.86
C ASN A 992 -10.21 -22.71 -52.84
N ILE A 993 -9.67 -22.28 -51.72
CA ILE A 993 -8.24 -22.10 -51.45
C ILE A 993 -7.82 -23.18 -50.48
N SER A 994 -6.76 -23.91 -50.80
CA SER A 994 -6.11 -24.80 -49.84
C SER A 994 -5.31 -23.96 -48.83
N GLY A 995 -5.97 -23.29 -47.89
CA GLY A 995 -5.32 -22.55 -46.79
C GLY A 995 -6.15 -21.39 -46.21
N ILE A 996 -5.92 -21.06 -44.94
CA ILE A 996 -6.47 -19.89 -44.23
C ILE A 996 -5.70 -18.65 -44.72
N VAL A 997 -6.41 -17.62 -45.21
CA VAL A 997 -5.81 -16.32 -45.55
C VAL A 997 -5.94 -15.40 -44.34
N THR A 998 -4.81 -15.00 -43.75
CA THR A 998 -4.78 -14.08 -42.61
C THR A 998 -4.85 -12.64 -43.11
N PRO A 999 -5.76 -11.78 -42.59
CA PRO A 999 -5.68 -10.34 -42.81
C PRO A 999 -4.33 -9.79 -42.31
N LEU A 1000 -3.68 -8.97 -43.13
CA LEU A 1000 -2.46 -8.23 -42.82
C LEU A 1000 -2.79 -6.75 -42.67
N ASN A 1001 -1.98 -6.03 -41.89
CA ASN A 1001 -2.07 -4.57 -41.71
C ASN A 1001 -3.50 -4.03 -41.48
N PRO A 1002 -4.26 -4.56 -40.50
CA PRO A 1002 -5.59 -4.05 -40.19
C PRO A 1002 -5.53 -2.63 -39.63
N ARG A 1003 -6.47 -1.77 -40.03
CA ARG A 1003 -6.54 -0.35 -39.68
C ARG A 1003 -7.99 0.01 -39.37
N TRP A 1004 -8.21 0.82 -38.35
CA TRP A 1004 -9.53 1.36 -38.02
C TRP A 1004 -9.45 2.89 -37.94
N ASN A 1005 -10.43 3.57 -38.54
CA ASN A 1005 -10.56 5.02 -38.47
C ASN A 1005 -11.77 5.38 -37.59
N ASN A 1006 -11.51 5.88 -36.38
CA ASN A 1006 -12.54 6.30 -35.42
C ASN A 1006 -13.47 7.40 -35.98
N LEU A 1007 -12.97 8.24 -36.89
CA LEU A 1007 -13.73 9.38 -37.42
C LEU A 1007 -14.71 8.95 -38.51
N THR A 1008 -14.28 8.04 -39.39
CA THR A 1008 -15.10 7.59 -40.54
C THR A 1008 -15.76 6.24 -40.30
N ARG A 1009 -15.45 5.55 -39.20
CA ARG A 1009 -15.91 4.18 -38.87
C ARG A 1009 -15.55 3.14 -39.93
N ILE A 1010 -14.41 3.33 -40.58
CA ILE A 1010 -13.91 2.46 -41.64
C ILE A 1010 -12.85 1.53 -41.08
N PHE A 1011 -13.08 0.22 -41.24
CA PHE A 1011 -12.11 -0.85 -41.05
C PHE A 1011 -11.45 -1.17 -42.39
N SER A 1012 -10.13 -1.25 -42.44
CA SER A 1012 -9.37 -1.61 -43.64
C SER A 1012 -8.35 -2.72 -43.36
N PHE A 1013 -8.14 -3.66 -44.27
CA PHE A 1013 -7.13 -4.72 -44.11
C PHE A 1013 -6.59 -5.21 -45.46
N ASP A 1014 -5.35 -5.71 -45.44
CA ASP A 1014 -4.66 -6.26 -46.61
C ASP A 1014 -4.83 -7.79 -46.66
N LEU A 1015 -5.10 -8.36 -47.82
CA LEU A 1015 -5.03 -9.80 -48.08
C LEU A 1015 -3.72 -10.11 -48.81
N SER A 1016 -2.98 -11.13 -48.35
CA SER A 1016 -1.75 -11.60 -48.99
C SER A 1016 -1.90 -12.97 -49.65
N GLY A 1017 -1.32 -13.14 -50.84
CA GLY A 1017 -1.28 -14.41 -51.56
C GLY A 1017 -1.83 -14.34 -52.99
N SER A 1018 -1.65 -15.43 -53.76
CA SER A 1018 -2.29 -15.59 -55.06
C SER A 1018 -3.78 -15.87 -54.87
N LEU A 1019 -4.64 -14.91 -55.22
CA LEU A 1019 -6.10 -15.09 -55.18
C LEU A 1019 -6.51 -16.35 -56.00
N PRO A 1020 -7.49 -17.13 -55.53
CA PRO A 1020 -7.96 -18.31 -56.25
C PRO A 1020 -8.55 -17.94 -57.61
N ASP A 1021 -8.33 -18.80 -58.60
CA ASP A 1021 -8.76 -18.64 -59.99
C ASP A 1021 -10.30 -18.60 -60.23
N THR A 1022 -11.14 -18.52 -59.18
CA THR A 1022 -12.61 -18.69 -59.27
C THR A 1022 -13.43 -17.65 -58.50
N SER A 1023 -13.70 -17.85 -57.20
CA SER A 1023 -14.46 -16.94 -56.32
C SER A 1023 -14.04 -17.10 -54.86
N PHE A 1024 -14.23 -16.05 -54.04
CA PHE A 1024 -14.02 -16.08 -52.60
C PHE A 1024 -15.04 -15.20 -51.88
N SER A 1025 -15.30 -15.47 -50.61
CA SER A 1025 -16.19 -14.68 -49.75
C SER A 1025 -15.45 -14.24 -48.49
N VAL A 1026 -15.74 -13.04 -48.01
CA VAL A 1026 -15.29 -12.56 -46.69
C VAL A 1026 -16.50 -12.56 -45.77
N VAL A 1027 -16.41 -13.28 -44.67
CA VAL A 1027 -17.49 -13.42 -43.68
C VAL A 1027 -17.06 -12.76 -42.38
N PHE A 1028 -17.86 -11.82 -41.90
CA PHE A 1028 -17.78 -11.30 -40.54
C PHE A 1028 -18.80 -12.06 -39.70
N GLY A 1029 -18.31 -12.91 -38.80
CA GLY A 1029 -19.13 -13.63 -37.83
C GLY A 1029 -19.66 -12.71 -36.72
N SER A 1030 -20.60 -13.21 -35.91
CA SER A 1030 -21.24 -12.46 -34.81
C SER A 1030 -20.42 -12.36 -33.52
N ALA A 1031 -19.09 -12.27 -33.62
CA ALA A 1031 -18.20 -12.53 -32.47
C ALA A 1031 -17.77 -11.29 -31.66
N PHE A 1032 -18.27 -10.09 -31.98
CA PHE A 1032 -17.95 -8.87 -31.22
C PHE A 1032 -19.21 -8.09 -30.85
N THR A 1033 -19.10 -7.26 -29.81
CA THR A 1033 -20.16 -6.37 -29.32
C THR A 1033 -19.70 -4.91 -29.35
N ASP A 1034 -20.64 -3.97 -29.35
CA ASP A 1034 -20.35 -2.55 -29.12
C ASP A 1034 -20.12 -2.25 -27.61
N PRO A 1035 -19.84 -1.00 -27.20
CA PRO A 1035 -19.67 -0.63 -25.79
C PRO A 1035 -20.88 -0.93 -24.90
N ALA A 1036 -22.09 -0.93 -25.45
CA ALA A 1036 -23.33 -1.27 -24.74
C ALA A 1036 -23.56 -2.78 -24.63
N GLY A 1037 -22.76 -3.61 -25.32
CA GLY A 1037 -22.88 -5.07 -25.32
C GLY A 1037 -23.79 -5.64 -26.41
N ASN A 1038 -24.22 -4.86 -27.40
CA ASN A 1038 -25.04 -5.34 -28.51
C ASN A 1038 -24.20 -6.19 -29.48
N PRO A 1039 -24.61 -7.43 -29.82
CA PRO A 1039 -23.82 -8.32 -30.68
C PRO A 1039 -23.89 -7.92 -32.15
N PHE A 1040 -22.73 -7.96 -32.82
CA PHE A 1040 -22.63 -7.69 -34.25
C PHE A 1040 -23.46 -8.66 -35.09
N THR A 1041 -24.21 -8.12 -36.05
CA THR A 1041 -25.01 -8.92 -36.99
C THR A 1041 -24.11 -9.48 -38.09
N ALA A 1042 -23.99 -10.81 -38.17
CA ALA A 1042 -23.13 -11.48 -39.14
C ALA A 1042 -23.42 -11.04 -40.58
N TYR A 1043 -22.34 -10.79 -41.35
CA TYR A 1043 -22.42 -10.26 -42.71
C TYR A 1043 -21.41 -10.94 -43.62
N SER A 1044 -21.76 -11.18 -44.89
CA SER A 1044 -20.88 -11.84 -45.85
C SER A 1044 -20.81 -11.10 -47.18
N PHE A 1045 -19.60 -10.84 -47.66
CA PHE A 1045 -19.31 -10.33 -48.99
C PHE A 1045 -18.86 -11.47 -49.89
N SER A 1046 -19.26 -11.50 -51.16
CA SER A 1046 -18.80 -12.49 -52.14
C SER A 1046 -18.18 -11.82 -53.36
N PHE A 1047 -17.08 -12.38 -53.85
CA PHE A 1047 -16.29 -11.85 -54.96
C PHE A 1047 -16.17 -12.90 -56.06
N GLN A 1048 -16.34 -12.50 -57.32
CA GLN A 1048 -16.19 -13.35 -58.50
C GLN A 1048 -15.09 -12.84 -59.43
N ARG A 1049 -14.44 -13.77 -60.14
CA ARG A 1049 -13.42 -13.48 -61.15
C ARG A 1049 -14.01 -13.53 -62.56
N ALA A 1050 -13.70 -12.52 -63.38
CA ALA A 1050 -13.79 -12.60 -64.85
C ALA A 1050 -12.39 -12.61 -65.49
N VAL A 1051 -12.23 -13.37 -66.58
CA VAL A 1051 -11.00 -13.41 -67.39
C VAL A 1051 -11.24 -12.62 -68.67
N VAL A 1052 -10.51 -11.53 -68.87
CA VAL A 1052 -10.67 -10.66 -70.04
C VAL A 1052 -9.56 -10.95 -71.05
N SER A 1053 -9.92 -11.19 -72.32
CA SER A 1053 -8.95 -11.60 -73.36
C SER A 1053 -8.61 -10.47 -74.34
N GLY A 1054 -7.38 -9.93 -74.26
CA GLY A 1054 -6.80 -9.04 -75.29
C GLY A 1054 -6.51 -7.59 -74.87
N ASN A 1055 -5.23 -7.19 -74.87
CA ASN A 1055 -4.68 -5.92 -74.34
C ASN A 1055 -5.34 -4.60 -74.83
N SER A 1056 -6.06 -4.56 -75.95
CA SER A 1056 -6.61 -3.30 -76.51
C SER A 1056 -8.02 -2.95 -76.01
N GLN A 1057 -8.76 -3.90 -75.45
CA GLN A 1057 -10.09 -3.68 -74.86
C GLN A 1057 -9.99 -3.29 -73.36
N PHE A 1058 -8.87 -3.60 -72.71
CA PHE A 1058 -8.58 -3.29 -71.30
C PHE A 1058 -8.53 -1.79 -70.97
N SER A 1059 -8.02 -0.95 -71.87
CA SER A 1059 -7.95 0.51 -71.63
C SER A 1059 -9.31 1.20 -71.71
N GLN A 1060 -10.33 0.55 -72.31
CA GLN A 1060 -11.68 1.09 -72.44
C GLN A 1060 -12.53 0.84 -71.18
N VAL A 1061 -12.34 -0.30 -70.50
CA VAL A 1061 -12.95 -0.57 -69.18
C VAL A 1061 -12.44 0.41 -68.11
N LEU A 1062 -11.13 0.70 -68.11
CA LEU A 1062 -10.52 1.71 -67.22
C LEU A 1062 -11.00 3.15 -67.50
N ALA A 1063 -11.42 3.46 -68.73
CA ALA A 1063 -11.93 4.79 -69.09
C ALA A 1063 -13.41 5.00 -68.73
N ALA A 1064 -14.14 3.92 -68.41
CA ALA A 1064 -15.57 3.96 -68.08
C ALA A 1064 -15.88 4.37 -66.63
N GLY A 1065 -14.86 4.67 -65.81
CA GLY A 1065 -15.04 5.27 -64.48
C GLY A 1065 -15.60 4.34 -63.40
N ILE A 1066 -15.60 3.02 -63.61
CA ILE A 1066 -16.09 2.06 -62.60
C ILE A 1066 -14.99 1.83 -61.56
N GLU A 1067 -15.19 2.30 -60.33
CA GLU A 1067 -14.20 2.22 -59.23
C GLU A 1067 -14.12 0.85 -58.55
N TYR A 1068 -14.87 -0.16 -59.02
CA TYR A 1068 -15.20 -1.37 -58.25
C TYR A 1068 -14.64 -2.68 -58.82
N PHE A 1069 -13.48 -2.62 -59.48
CA PHE A 1069 -12.81 -3.83 -59.95
C PHE A 1069 -11.28 -3.74 -59.85
N GLU A 1070 -10.64 -4.86 -59.55
CA GLU A 1070 -9.17 -4.92 -59.43
C GLU A 1070 -8.55 -5.89 -60.44
N MET A 1071 -7.45 -5.45 -61.08
CA MET A 1071 -6.69 -6.26 -62.03
C MET A 1071 -5.50 -6.94 -61.38
N VAL A 1072 -5.44 -8.28 -61.49
CA VAL A 1072 -4.23 -9.06 -61.21
C VAL A 1072 -3.88 -9.86 -62.45
N GLY A 1073 -2.86 -9.40 -63.19
CA GLY A 1073 -2.50 -9.97 -64.48
C GLY A 1073 -3.59 -9.78 -65.53
N SER A 1074 -4.16 -10.87 -66.06
CA SER A 1074 -5.27 -10.87 -67.03
C SER A 1074 -6.65 -11.15 -66.40
N SER A 1075 -6.77 -11.00 -65.08
CA SER A 1075 -7.98 -11.32 -64.32
C SER A 1075 -8.55 -10.07 -63.65
N VAL A 1076 -9.87 -9.97 -63.63
CA VAL A 1076 -10.62 -8.89 -62.97
C VAL A 1076 -11.49 -9.51 -61.87
N TYR A 1077 -11.42 -8.96 -60.65
CA TYR A 1077 -12.28 -9.37 -59.53
C TYR A 1077 -13.25 -8.25 -59.16
N PHE A 1078 -14.52 -8.61 -58.89
CA PHE A 1078 -15.59 -7.69 -58.50
C PHE A 1078 -16.57 -8.35 -57.51
N SER A 1079 -17.31 -7.52 -56.77
CA SER A 1079 -18.38 -8.01 -55.88
C SER A 1079 -19.47 -8.72 -56.69
N SER A 1080 -19.99 -9.84 -56.17
CA SER A 1080 -20.97 -10.68 -56.84
C SER A 1080 -22.28 -9.94 -57.18
N GLU A 1081 -22.59 -8.87 -56.45
CA GLU A 1081 -23.79 -8.06 -56.66
C GLU A 1081 -23.74 -7.24 -57.97
N TYR A 1082 -22.55 -7.04 -58.53
CA TYR A 1082 -22.32 -6.28 -59.77
C TYR A 1082 -21.94 -7.17 -60.96
N VAL A 1083 -22.10 -8.49 -60.83
CA VAL A 1083 -21.68 -9.46 -61.86
C VAL A 1083 -22.39 -9.23 -63.19
N ASP A 1084 -23.70 -9.04 -63.16
CA ASP A 1084 -24.50 -8.88 -64.39
C ASP A 1084 -24.15 -7.57 -65.11
N GLU A 1085 -23.88 -6.50 -64.36
CA GLU A 1085 -23.46 -5.20 -64.90
C GLU A 1085 -22.09 -5.30 -65.58
N VAL A 1086 -21.12 -5.92 -64.92
CA VAL A 1086 -19.75 -6.09 -65.44
C VAL A 1086 -19.73 -7.05 -66.64
N LEU A 1087 -20.46 -8.17 -66.59
CA LEU A 1087 -20.56 -9.11 -67.71
C LEU A 1087 -21.26 -8.47 -68.92
N SER A 1088 -22.31 -7.67 -68.71
CA SER A 1088 -22.98 -6.95 -69.81
C SER A 1088 -22.04 -5.98 -70.54
N LEU A 1089 -21.14 -5.34 -69.79
CA LEU A 1089 -20.16 -4.41 -70.33
C LEU A 1089 -19.03 -5.16 -71.07
N ILE A 1090 -18.60 -6.32 -70.55
CA ILE A 1090 -17.64 -7.19 -71.23
C ILE A 1090 -18.23 -7.68 -72.56
N ASP A 1091 -19.48 -8.16 -72.57
CA ASP A 1091 -20.18 -8.60 -73.79
C ASP A 1091 -20.33 -7.45 -74.81
N LEU A 1092 -20.62 -6.23 -74.33
CA LEU A 1092 -20.69 -5.01 -75.16
C LEU A 1092 -19.34 -4.70 -75.82
N LEU A 1093 -18.23 -4.90 -75.11
CA LEU A 1093 -16.87 -4.63 -75.60
C LEU A 1093 -16.31 -5.77 -76.47
N GLU A 1094 -16.75 -7.01 -76.28
CA GLU A 1094 -16.36 -8.19 -77.08
C GLU A 1094 -17.11 -8.26 -78.42
N GLY A 1095 -18.17 -7.47 -78.62
CA GLY A 1095 -18.88 -7.35 -79.89
C GLY A 1095 -19.72 -8.57 -80.28
N GLU A 1096 -19.97 -9.49 -79.35
CA GLU A 1096 -20.80 -10.69 -79.56
C GLU A 1096 -22.27 -10.51 -79.13
N SER A 1097 -22.85 -9.32 -79.29
CA SER A 1097 -24.31 -9.19 -79.33
C SER A 1097 -24.81 -9.47 -80.75
N THR A 1098 -25.32 -10.69 -80.98
CA THR A 1098 -26.05 -11.05 -82.22
C THR A 1098 -27.55 -10.75 -82.18
N ASP A 1099 -28.06 -9.98 -81.21
CA ASP A 1099 -29.46 -9.51 -81.23
C ASP A 1099 -29.55 -8.01 -81.54
N SER A 1100 -29.52 -7.72 -82.85
CA SER A 1100 -29.67 -6.38 -83.41
C SER A 1100 -31.13 -5.88 -83.56
N GLU A 1101 -32.04 -6.23 -82.64
CA GLU A 1101 -33.38 -5.64 -82.61
C GLU A 1101 -33.86 -5.33 -81.17
N ASN A 1102 -33.28 -4.31 -80.54
CA ASN A 1102 -33.94 -3.33 -79.62
C ASN A 1102 -32.94 -2.62 -78.69
N LEU A 1103 -32.00 -1.86 -79.24
CA LEU A 1103 -31.42 -0.73 -78.49
C LEU A 1103 -31.46 0.47 -79.41
N ALA A 1104 -32.45 1.32 -79.17
CA ALA A 1104 -32.53 2.63 -79.78
C ALA A 1104 -31.47 3.55 -79.13
N ASP A 1105 -30.95 4.47 -79.94
CA ASP A 1105 -29.92 5.49 -79.71
C ASP A 1105 -30.16 6.47 -78.53
N GLU A 1106 -30.74 6.07 -77.38
CA GLU A 1106 -30.98 6.96 -76.22
C GLU A 1106 -30.21 6.62 -74.93
N ASP A 1107 -29.56 5.46 -74.80
CA ASP A 1107 -28.99 5.03 -73.49
C ASP A 1107 -27.45 5.15 -73.36
N VAL A 1108 -26.73 5.74 -74.32
CA VAL A 1108 -25.24 5.86 -74.26
C VAL A 1108 -24.75 7.23 -73.77
N ASP A 1109 -25.62 8.26 -73.77
CA ASP A 1109 -25.21 9.64 -73.40
C ASP A 1109 -25.59 10.05 -71.95
N GLN A 1110 -26.18 9.18 -71.13
CA GLN A 1110 -26.61 9.53 -69.76
C GLN A 1110 -25.65 9.15 -68.63
N VAL A 1111 -24.48 8.60 -68.93
CA VAL A 1111 -23.49 8.17 -67.90
C VAL A 1111 -22.40 9.23 -67.63
N PHE A 1112 -22.32 10.33 -68.39
CA PHE A 1112 -21.24 11.31 -68.25
C PHE A 1112 -21.68 12.79 -68.23
N ALA A 1113 -22.37 13.21 -67.16
CA ALA A 1113 -22.49 14.60 -66.69
C ALA A 1113 -23.29 14.54 -65.37
N GLU A 1114 -22.97 15.14 -64.21
CA GLU A 1114 -22.24 16.35 -63.85
C GLU A 1114 -21.79 16.19 -62.39
N ASP A 1115 -20.57 16.65 -62.10
CA ASP A 1115 -20.15 17.02 -60.74
C ASP A 1115 -20.24 18.55 -60.62
N THR A 1116 -20.31 19.04 -59.38
CA THR A 1116 -20.35 20.43 -58.87
C THR A 1116 -21.72 21.14 -58.82
N SER A 1117 -22.27 21.31 -57.61
CA SER A 1117 -21.88 22.42 -56.73
C SER A 1117 -22.57 22.38 -55.35
N MET A 1118 -21.74 22.57 -54.33
CA MET A 1118 -22.07 22.88 -52.94
C MET A 1118 -22.73 24.26 -52.82
N GLU A 1119 -23.92 24.38 -52.22
CA GLU A 1119 -24.39 25.53 -51.40
C GLU A 1119 -25.83 25.29 -50.89
N GLU A 1120 -26.09 25.67 -49.62
CA GLU A 1120 -27.38 25.73 -48.92
C GLU A 1120 -27.99 24.41 -48.38
N ILE A 1121 -27.82 24.14 -47.07
CA ILE A 1121 -28.85 24.33 -46.04
C ILE A 1121 -28.18 24.26 -44.64
N VAL A 1122 -28.47 25.30 -43.85
CA VAL A 1122 -28.10 25.59 -42.46
C VAL A 1122 -28.80 24.65 -41.48
#